data_AF-A0A3M1FFL2-F1
#
_entry.id   AF-A0A3M1FFL2-F1
#
_cell.length_a   1.000
_cell.length_b   1.000
_cell.length_c   1.000
_cell.angle_alpha   90.00
_cell.angle_beta   90.00
_cell.angle_gamma   90.00
#
_symmetry.space_group_name_H-M   'P 1'
#
loop_
_entity.id
_entity.type
_entity.pdbx_description
1 polymer ?
#
loop_
_entity_poly.entity_id
_entity_poly.type
_entity_poly.pdbx_seq_one_letter_code
_entity_poly.pdbx_strand_id
1 'polypeptide(L)'
;MLAKFLNATTVDGYNPYRVTRDGIEWEVPEPDNPWANIGYWSDHQIIYLQKLLEIAQHTHPEVLSTWWNRPIFAYANVPYRLRPYQDMLANWYDTIDFDESLDKAIAAAEESMGTDARLLRDATGEVVHGTLTEKLLVLLLAKLTNFAPEGGIWMNTQRPEWNDANNALVGKGLSVVTAAYLRRFVLFWRDLLQDAGADGFVVSATVADLLDRVHAILRDYRQHLDDGFDDRVRRSFMDALGEAATDYRTAVYAQGLGEAQVEVSRQTLQDFLALAQAYIEQTLRANRREDGLYHSYNTLRLGENETAIDNLYLMLEGQVAILSSGMLSPEESLQVLRSLRHSELYRADQHTYMLYPYRRLPGFLEKNNIPPDRVRDSALVAALTAAGDTRLIVQDAAGVYHFNGDFRNADDVARVLDELATEPAYAPLATAERGFMLDLFESIFQHSKFTGRSGAFFAFEGLGSVYWHMVSKLLLAAYESYAWAVERGANPSVVAALAAAYDDIRSGLGFNKTPDQYGAFPTDPYSHTPWGGGASQPGMTGKVKEEILARWGELGLKLEGGMLKFSPTLLHADEFLARADVFAYYDLSGAPRSLSLPAGSLAFTFCQTPIVYRRGDKAQIETVDAHGQSRCVAGHTLDRKTTQQILERDGSVSRIVVTVPGDENT
;
A
#
# COMPACT_ATOMS: atom_id res chain seq x y z
N MET A 1 -1.01 20.01 -1.14
CA MET A 1 -1.11 18.60 -0.70
C MET A 1 0.26 18.03 -0.38
N LEU A 2 1.23 18.05 -1.31
CA LEU A 2 2.60 17.57 -1.07
C LEU A 2 3.23 18.09 0.23
N ALA A 3 3.27 19.42 0.42
CA ALA A 3 3.83 20.00 1.65
C ALA A 3 3.09 19.54 2.93
N LYS A 4 1.75 19.39 2.89
CA LYS A 4 0.98 18.88 4.03
C LYS A 4 1.35 17.43 4.35
N PHE A 5 1.54 16.60 3.33
CA PHE A 5 1.99 15.21 3.49
C PHE A 5 3.40 15.18 4.09
N LEU A 6 4.36 15.87 3.45
CA LEU A 6 5.77 15.88 3.87
C LEU A 6 5.93 16.46 5.28
N ASN A 7 5.23 17.54 5.64
CA ASN A 7 5.28 18.14 6.98
C ASN A 7 4.66 17.25 8.06
N ALA A 8 3.76 16.33 7.68
CA ALA A 8 3.18 15.36 8.60
C ALA A 8 4.07 14.12 8.80
N THR A 9 5.20 14.01 8.09
CA THR A 9 6.10 12.86 8.28
C THR A 9 7.03 13.09 9.47
N THR A 10 7.19 12.06 10.28
CA THR A 10 8.06 12.04 11.47
C THR A 10 9.53 11.86 11.05
N VAL A 11 10.46 12.15 11.96
CA VAL A 11 11.90 11.99 11.72
C VAL A 11 12.34 10.55 11.54
N ASP A 12 11.56 9.59 12.03
CA ASP A 12 11.77 8.15 11.83
C ASP A 12 11.03 7.60 10.59
N GLY A 13 10.45 8.47 9.75
CA GLY A 13 9.94 8.12 8.43
C GLY A 13 8.54 7.52 8.40
N TYR A 14 7.71 7.87 9.38
CA TYR A 14 6.29 7.51 9.46
C TYR A 14 5.41 8.76 9.49
N ASN A 15 4.15 8.62 9.90
CA ASN A 15 3.20 9.72 9.98
C ASN A 15 2.09 9.41 11.00
N PRO A 16 1.45 10.44 11.57
CA PRO A 16 0.27 10.28 12.43
C PRO A 16 -0.91 9.70 11.65
N TYR A 17 -1.88 9.12 12.37
CA TYR A 17 -3.04 8.45 11.77
C TYR A 17 -4.00 9.42 11.07
N ARG A 18 -4.04 10.69 11.52
CA ARG A 18 -4.99 11.68 11.01
C ARG A 18 -4.35 13.03 10.74
N VAL A 19 -4.82 13.63 9.65
CA VAL A 19 -4.49 14.99 9.24
C VAL A 19 -5.76 15.83 9.22
N THR A 20 -5.73 17.01 9.83
CA THR A 20 -6.84 17.96 9.86
C THR A 20 -6.45 19.27 9.18
N ARG A 21 -7.41 20.19 9.04
CA ARG A 21 -7.11 21.56 8.61
C ARG A 21 -6.12 22.22 9.56
N ASP A 22 -6.32 22.01 10.87
CA ASP A 22 -5.54 22.66 11.93
C ASP A 22 -4.17 22.00 12.13
N GLY A 23 -4.00 20.71 11.83
CA GLY A 23 -2.71 20.07 12.02
C GLY A 23 -2.72 18.56 11.79
N ILE A 24 -2.21 17.84 12.78
CA ILE A 24 -2.06 16.39 12.83
C ILE A 24 -2.57 15.85 14.16
N GLU A 25 -3.09 14.64 14.19
CA GLU A 25 -3.55 13.96 15.41
C GLU A 25 -2.97 12.54 15.45
N TRP A 26 -2.47 12.11 16.61
CA TRP A 26 -2.02 10.75 16.88
C TRP A 26 -2.97 10.03 17.84
N GLU A 27 -2.93 8.70 17.84
CA GLU A 27 -3.64 7.88 18.82
C GLU A 27 -2.89 7.92 20.16
N VAL A 28 -3.63 7.89 21.27
CA VAL A 28 -3.07 7.88 22.63
C VAL A 28 -3.54 6.59 23.31
N PRO A 29 -2.68 5.88 24.07
CA PRO A 29 -3.10 4.72 24.82
C PRO A 29 -4.17 5.07 25.85
N GLU A 30 -5.21 4.24 25.97
CA GLU A 30 -6.22 4.35 27.02
C GLU A 30 -6.14 3.09 27.91
N PRO A 31 -5.69 3.20 29.18
CA PRO A 31 -5.44 2.04 30.04
C PRO A 31 -6.63 1.07 30.21
N ASP A 32 -7.86 1.61 30.15
CA ASP A 32 -9.09 0.84 30.31
C ASP A 32 -9.66 0.32 28.97
N ASN A 33 -9.00 0.61 27.85
CA ASN A 33 -9.46 0.24 26.51
C ASN A 33 -8.36 -0.52 25.76
N PRO A 34 -8.41 -1.88 25.75
CA PRO A 34 -7.40 -2.71 25.09
C PRO A 34 -7.37 -2.54 23.55
N TRP A 35 -8.30 -1.77 22.98
CA TRP A 35 -8.34 -1.45 21.55
C TRP A 35 -7.69 -0.10 21.23
N ALA A 36 -7.38 0.73 22.22
CA ALA A 36 -6.66 1.99 22.08
C ALA A 36 -5.15 1.74 21.98
N ASN A 37 -4.76 1.05 20.91
CA ASN A 37 -3.36 0.78 20.64
C ASN A 37 -2.72 2.00 19.96
N ILE A 38 -1.39 2.02 19.82
CA ILE A 38 -0.67 3.00 18.99
C ILE A 38 0.17 2.28 17.93
N GLY A 39 0.60 2.99 16.89
CA GLY A 39 1.56 2.47 15.92
C GLY A 39 1.54 3.24 14.60
N TYR A 40 2.27 2.69 13.63
CA TYR A 40 2.37 3.27 12.29
C TYR A 40 2.02 2.24 11.22
N TRP A 41 1.10 2.58 10.33
CA TRP A 41 0.79 1.74 9.17
C TRP A 41 1.90 1.89 8.13
N SER A 42 2.42 0.75 7.66
CA SER A 42 3.61 0.73 6.81
C SER A 42 3.34 1.18 5.36
N ASP A 43 2.10 1.13 4.88
CA ASP A 43 1.74 1.56 3.52
C ASP A 43 1.50 3.07 3.41
N HIS A 44 1.25 3.76 4.53
CA HIS A 44 0.81 5.18 4.56
C HIS A 44 1.76 6.16 3.86
N GLN A 45 3.04 5.83 3.70
CA GLN A 45 4.05 6.78 3.25
C GLN A 45 4.30 6.72 1.74
N ILE A 46 4.70 5.55 1.23
CA ILE A 46 5.37 5.45 -0.07
C ILE A 46 4.42 5.69 -1.23
N ILE A 47 3.41 4.83 -1.42
CA ILE A 47 2.58 4.89 -2.63
C ILE A 47 1.73 6.15 -2.68
N TYR A 48 1.22 6.63 -1.55
CA TYR A 48 0.38 7.82 -1.51
C TYR A 48 1.18 9.09 -1.81
N LEU A 49 2.39 9.24 -1.25
CA LEU A 49 3.29 10.33 -1.62
C LEU A 49 3.72 10.22 -3.08
N GLN A 50 4.05 9.02 -3.55
CA GLN A 50 4.46 8.78 -4.93
C GLN A 50 3.43 9.29 -5.94
N LYS A 51 2.12 9.01 -5.74
CA LYS A 51 1.07 9.54 -6.63
C LYS A 51 1.03 11.08 -6.61
N LEU A 52 1.22 11.72 -5.47
CA LEU A 52 1.25 13.19 -5.38
C LEU A 52 2.48 13.78 -6.07
N LEU A 53 3.63 13.13 -5.97
CA LEU A 53 4.86 13.54 -6.63
C LEU A 53 4.73 13.42 -8.15
N GLU A 54 4.18 12.31 -8.66
CA GLU A 54 3.90 12.11 -10.08
C GLU A 54 2.93 13.16 -10.62
N ILE A 55 1.84 13.43 -9.89
CA ILE A 55 0.88 14.48 -10.28
C ILE A 55 1.58 15.84 -10.35
N ALA A 56 2.41 16.18 -9.35
CA ALA A 56 3.14 17.44 -9.35
C ALA A 56 4.13 17.51 -10.52
N GLN A 57 4.86 16.45 -10.82
CA GLN A 57 5.80 16.41 -11.94
C GLN A 57 5.11 16.53 -13.30
N HIS A 58 3.95 15.89 -13.46
CA HIS A 58 3.16 15.96 -14.69
C HIS A 58 2.51 17.32 -14.90
N THR A 59 2.13 18.00 -13.81
CA THR A 59 1.40 19.27 -13.84
C THR A 59 2.32 20.49 -13.85
N HIS A 60 3.35 20.48 -13.00
CA HIS A 60 4.31 21.57 -12.78
C HIS A 60 5.74 21.01 -12.67
N PRO A 61 6.34 20.53 -13.78
CA PRO A 61 7.61 19.80 -13.77
C PRO A 61 8.79 20.57 -13.16
N GLU A 62 8.70 21.90 -13.09
CA GLU A 62 9.71 22.77 -12.49
C GLU A 62 9.61 22.87 -10.95
N VAL A 63 8.48 22.52 -10.34
CA VAL A 63 8.27 22.82 -8.90
C VAL A 63 9.20 21.98 -8.02
N LEU A 64 9.27 20.67 -8.27
CA LEU A 64 10.07 19.75 -7.45
C LEU A 64 11.57 20.08 -7.51
N SER A 65 12.08 20.49 -8.68
CA SER A 65 13.49 20.84 -8.85
C SER A 65 13.88 22.08 -8.03
N THR A 66 12.94 23.00 -7.78
CA THR A 66 13.20 24.15 -6.90
C THR A 66 13.23 23.81 -5.42
N TRP A 67 12.76 22.63 -4.99
CA TRP A 67 12.61 22.29 -3.57
C TRP A 67 13.74 21.41 -3.01
N TRP A 68 14.61 20.87 -3.87
CA TRP A 68 15.64 19.90 -3.49
C TRP A 68 16.46 20.27 -2.25
N ASN A 69 16.91 21.53 -2.19
CA ASN A 69 17.76 22.06 -1.11
C ASN A 69 17.10 23.18 -0.32
N ARG A 70 15.79 23.39 -0.47
CA ARG A 70 15.08 24.42 0.29
C ARG A 70 14.60 23.84 1.63
N PRO A 71 15.05 24.34 2.78
CA PRO A 71 14.61 23.86 4.09
C PRO A 71 13.22 24.45 4.40
N ILE A 72 12.18 23.85 3.80
CA ILE A 72 10.79 24.33 3.90
C ILE A 72 9.84 23.27 4.46
N PHE A 73 10.34 22.08 4.79
CA PHE A 73 9.51 20.98 5.29
C PHE A 73 9.78 20.70 6.75
N ALA A 74 8.74 20.71 7.58
CA ALA A 74 8.85 20.37 8.99
C ALA A 74 8.81 18.85 9.22
N TYR A 75 9.07 18.41 10.45
CA TYR A 75 8.82 17.05 10.91
C TYR A 75 7.70 17.01 11.94
N ALA A 76 6.79 16.05 11.82
CA ALA A 76 5.81 15.77 12.87
C ALA A 76 6.51 15.21 14.12
N ASN A 77 6.14 15.71 15.29
CA ASN A 77 6.67 15.29 16.58
C ASN A 77 5.69 14.37 17.29
N VAL A 78 5.44 13.21 16.70
CA VAL A 78 4.53 12.21 17.28
C VAL A 78 5.24 11.56 18.49
N PRO A 79 4.60 11.44 19.67
CA PRO A 79 5.23 10.93 20.90
C PRO A 79 5.32 9.40 20.93
N TYR A 80 5.74 8.79 19.82
CA TYR A 80 6.00 7.37 19.73
C TYR A 80 7.51 7.13 19.70
N ARG A 81 7.97 6.05 20.33
CA ARG A 81 9.37 5.64 20.36
C ARG A 81 9.48 4.21 19.87
N LEU A 82 10.03 4.04 18.68
CA LEU A 82 10.36 2.72 18.17
C LEU A 82 11.49 2.13 19.01
N ARG A 83 11.26 0.95 19.57
CA ARG A 83 12.22 0.26 20.42
C ARG A 83 13.51 -0.12 19.68
N PRO A 84 14.58 -0.42 20.43
CA PRO A 84 15.79 -1.04 19.89
C PRO A 84 15.47 -2.32 19.10
N TYR A 85 16.25 -2.57 18.05
CA TYR A 85 16.05 -3.72 17.18
C TYR A 85 16.06 -5.07 17.91
N GLN A 86 16.96 -5.24 18.89
CA GLN A 86 17.03 -6.47 19.70
C GLN A 86 15.74 -6.71 20.51
N ASP A 87 15.11 -5.64 21.00
CA ASP A 87 13.83 -5.75 21.73
C ASP A 87 12.69 -6.12 20.76
N MET A 88 12.72 -5.59 19.54
CA MET A 88 11.77 -5.97 18.48
C MET A 88 11.93 -7.43 18.05
N LEU A 89 13.15 -7.97 18.03
CA LEU A 89 13.38 -9.39 17.78
C LEU A 89 12.90 -10.27 18.94
N ALA A 90 13.08 -9.80 20.18
CA ALA A 90 12.62 -10.51 21.37
C ALA A 90 11.09 -10.55 21.47
N ASN A 91 10.41 -9.46 21.09
CA ASN A 91 8.96 -9.39 21.01
C ASN A 91 8.49 -8.45 19.89
N TRP A 92 8.26 -9.01 18.70
CA TRP A 92 7.82 -8.24 17.52
C TRP A 92 6.39 -7.68 17.62
N TYR A 93 5.65 -8.00 18.68
CA TYR A 93 4.31 -7.47 18.94
C TYR A 93 4.31 -6.22 19.82
N ASP A 94 5.45 -5.90 20.46
CA ASP A 94 5.60 -4.80 21.40
C ASP A 94 6.88 -4.01 21.07
N THR A 95 6.73 -3.09 20.11
CA THR A 95 7.85 -2.45 19.40
C THR A 95 7.81 -0.92 19.46
N ILE A 96 6.75 -0.33 20.01
CA ILE A 96 6.57 1.12 20.10
C ILE A 96 6.08 1.51 21.49
N ASP A 97 6.87 2.34 22.17
CA ASP A 97 6.48 2.97 23.43
C ASP A 97 5.81 4.34 23.20
N PHE A 98 4.88 4.70 24.09
CA PHE A 98 4.30 6.05 24.14
C PHE A 98 5.09 6.94 25.10
N ASP A 99 5.68 8.02 24.57
CA ASP A 99 6.43 8.99 25.37
C ASP A 99 5.48 10.02 26.00
N GLU A 100 4.92 9.66 27.15
CA GLU A 100 4.01 10.54 27.92
C GLU A 100 4.64 11.90 28.27
N SER A 101 5.96 11.94 28.48
CA SER A 101 6.64 13.19 28.84
C SER A 101 6.67 14.14 27.67
N LEU A 102 6.97 13.62 26.46
CA LEU A 102 6.88 14.40 25.24
C LEU A 102 5.45 14.84 24.95
N ASP A 103 4.46 13.95 25.08
CA ASP A 103 3.05 14.29 24.84
C ASP A 103 2.59 15.47 25.72
N LYS A 104 2.88 15.41 27.03
CA LYS A 104 2.60 16.51 27.97
C LYS A 104 3.35 17.79 27.60
N ALA A 105 4.60 17.68 27.15
CA ALA A 105 5.40 18.84 26.74
C ALA A 105 4.87 19.49 25.44
N ILE A 106 4.36 18.70 24.50
CA ILE A 106 3.70 19.20 23.29
C ILE A 106 2.39 19.90 23.68
N ALA A 107 1.55 19.26 24.48
CA ALA A 107 0.28 19.83 24.93
C ALA A 107 0.47 21.17 25.66
N ALA A 108 1.49 21.28 26.53
CA ALA A 108 1.82 22.53 27.20
C ALA A 108 2.30 23.62 26.22
N ALA A 109 3.05 23.24 25.18
CA ALA A 109 3.54 24.19 24.18
C ALA A 109 2.45 24.67 23.21
N GLU A 110 1.35 23.93 23.04
CA GLU A 110 0.21 24.37 22.22
C GLU A 110 -0.42 25.67 22.74
N GLU A 111 -0.34 25.94 24.04
CA GLU A 111 -0.87 27.17 24.64
C GLU A 111 -0.21 28.44 24.08
N SER A 112 1.07 28.37 23.68
CA SER A 112 1.84 29.51 23.20
C SER A 112 2.13 29.47 21.69
N MET A 113 2.27 28.28 21.10
CA MET A 113 2.63 28.10 19.68
C MET A 113 1.46 27.65 18.80
N GLY A 114 0.32 27.30 19.40
CA GLY A 114 -0.75 26.60 18.69
C GLY A 114 -0.28 25.23 18.18
N THR A 115 -0.89 24.76 17.10
CA THR A 115 -0.67 23.40 16.57
C THR A 115 0.75 23.15 16.03
N ASP A 116 1.55 24.19 15.80
CA ASP A 116 2.95 24.04 15.41
C ASP A 116 3.81 23.46 16.55
N ALA A 117 3.32 23.46 17.80
CA ALA A 117 3.93 22.71 18.90
C ALA A 117 4.03 21.19 18.63
N ARG A 118 3.19 20.67 17.71
CA ARG A 118 3.22 19.27 17.25
C ARG A 118 4.32 18.99 16.23
N LEU A 119 5.14 19.98 15.89
CA LEU A 119 6.28 19.83 15.00
C LEU A 119 7.56 19.66 15.82
N LEU A 120 8.56 19.00 15.23
CA LEU A 120 9.84 18.80 15.89
C LEU A 120 10.53 20.16 16.05
N ARG A 121 11.06 20.40 17.25
CA ARG A 121 11.75 21.63 17.60
C ARG A 121 13.21 21.35 17.95
N ASP A 122 14.06 22.32 17.65
CA ASP A 122 15.47 22.28 18.07
C ASP A 122 15.62 22.72 19.54
N ALA A 123 16.87 22.76 20.00
CA ALA A 123 17.20 23.17 21.37
C ALA A 123 16.85 24.64 21.69
N THR A 124 16.64 25.48 20.68
CA THR A 124 16.20 26.88 20.84
C THR A 124 14.68 27.01 20.92
N GLY A 125 13.94 25.95 20.56
CA GLY A 125 12.48 25.92 20.53
C GLY A 125 11.88 26.24 19.17
N GLU A 126 12.71 26.47 18.15
CA GLU A 126 12.28 26.75 16.78
C GLU A 126 11.96 25.45 16.03
N VAL A 127 11.04 25.52 15.06
CA VAL A 127 10.65 24.35 14.25
C VAL A 127 11.80 23.94 13.34
N VAL A 128 12.16 22.65 13.39
CA VAL A 128 13.18 22.06 12.52
C VAL A 128 12.64 21.93 11.11
N HIS A 129 13.38 22.46 10.14
CA HIS A 129 13.06 22.38 8.72
C HIS A 129 14.10 21.58 7.94
N GLY A 130 13.66 20.53 7.25
CA GLY A 130 14.44 19.74 6.30
C GLY A 130 14.15 20.09 4.85
N THR A 131 15.00 19.60 3.95
CA THR A 131 14.88 19.77 2.50
C THR A 131 14.02 18.66 1.87
N LEU A 132 13.56 18.83 0.62
CA LEU A 132 12.83 17.74 -0.06
C LEU A 132 13.68 16.46 -0.11
N THR A 133 14.98 16.58 -0.40
CA THR A 133 15.91 15.45 -0.44
C THR A 133 15.91 14.70 0.88
N GLU A 134 16.04 15.42 2.00
CA GLU A 134 16.06 14.81 3.32
C GLU A 134 14.75 14.10 3.65
N LYS A 135 13.60 14.71 3.36
CA LYS A 135 12.30 14.09 3.61
C LYS A 135 12.13 12.79 2.80
N LEU A 136 12.54 12.76 1.54
CA LEU A 136 12.48 11.54 0.72
C LEU A 136 13.49 10.47 1.19
N LEU A 137 14.69 10.89 1.63
CA LEU A 137 15.70 9.99 2.21
C LEU A 137 15.19 9.34 3.48
N VAL A 138 14.66 10.11 4.43
CA VAL A 138 14.13 9.60 5.71
C VAL A 138 13.04 8.55 5.45
N LEU A 139 12.11 8.82 4.52
CA LEU A 139 11.06 7.87 4.15
C LEU A 139 11.61 6.58 3.52
N LEU A 140 12.59 6.69 2.63
CA LEU A 140 13.23 5.54 1.99
C LEU A 140 14.05 4.72 3.00
N LEU A 141 14.88 5.36 3.81
CA LEU A 141 15.73 4.73 4.81
C LEU A 141 14.90 4.02 5.89
N ALA A 142 13.76 4.58 6.30
CA ALA A 142 12.85 3.91 7.24
C ALA A 142 12.31 2.58 6.69
N LYS A 143 12.10 2.49 5.37
CA LYS A 143 11.68 1.24 4.72
C LYS A 143 12.85 0.29 4.50
N LEU A 144 13.99 0.79 4.02
CA LEU A 144 15.17 -0.03 3.76
C LEU A 144 15.76 -0.63 5.03
N THR A 145 15.69 0.06 6.17
CA THR A 145 16.14 -0.48 7.46
C THR A 145 15.26 -1.61 7.99
N ASN A 146 14.05 -1.79 7.44
CA ASN A 146 13.15 -2.91 7.71
C ASN A 146 13.15 -3.93 6.56
N PHE A 147 14.11 -3.88 5.63
CA PHE A 147 14.15 -4.75 4.47
C PHE A 147 14.65 -6.15 4.83
N ALA A 148 13.83 -7.17 4.58
CA ALA A 148 14.25 -8.57 4.56
C ALA A 148 14.42 -9.00 3.10
N PRO A 149 15.66 -9.26 2.62
CA PRO A 149 15.87 -9.64 1.23
C PRO A 149 15.07 -10.90 0.91
N GLU A 150 14.55 -11.00 -0.31
CA GLU A 150 13.64 -12.05 -0.81
C GLU A 150 12.29 -12.13 -0.08
N GLY A 151 12.06 -11.36 0.98
CA GLY A 151 10.86 -11.42 1.80
C GLY A 151 9.96 -10.19 1.72
N GLY A 152 10.54 -8.99 1.63
CA GLY A 152 9.82 -7.70 1.58
C GLY A 152 10.16 -6.77 2.74
N ILE A 153 9.27 -5.83 3.06
CA ILE A 153 9.44 -4.89 4.18
C ILE A 153 8.81 -5.45 5.45
N TRP A 154 9.56 -5.53 6.54
CA TRP A 154 9.08 -6.04 7.82
C TRP A 154 7.98 -5.17 8.42
N MET A 155 6.85 -5.78 8.78
CA MET A 155 5.65 -5.14 9.34
C MET A 155 5.72 -5.10 10.87
N ASN A 156 6.65 -4.36 11.44
CA ASN A 156 6.97 -4.38 12.87
C ASN A 156 6.54 -3.12 13.64
N THR A 157 5.58 -2.34 13.13
CA THR A 157 5.19 -1.04 13.67
C THR A 157 3.79 -1.02 14.33
N GLN A 158 3.39 -2.14 14.93
CA GLN A 158 2.14 -2.34 15.69
C GLN A 158 0.83 -2.03 14.93
N ARG A 159 0.89 -1.83 13.62
CA ARG A 159 -0.26 -1.61 12.75
C ARG A 159 -0.10 -2.33 11.42
N PRO A 160 -1.21 -2.78 10.81
CA PRO A 160 -1.19 -3.43 9.51
C PRO A 160 -0.88 -2.42 8.40
N GLU A 161 -0.98 -2.89 7.17
CA GLU A 161 -1.09 -2.04 5.99
C GLU A 161 -2.58 -1.84 5.62
N TRP A 162 -2.90 -1.72 4.33
CA TRP A 162 -4.25 -1.44 3.83
C TRP A 162 -5.30 -2.44 4.31
N ASN A 163 -4.99 -3.74 4.32
CA ASN A 163 -5.95 -4.78 4.71
C ASN A 163 -5.94 -5.02 6.23
N ASP A 164 -6.76 -4.28 6.96
CA ASP A 164 -6.92 -4.44 8.41
C ASP A 164 -7.43 -5.83 8.82
N ALA A 165 -8.11 -6.57 7.94
CA ALA A 165 -8.53 -7.94 8.25
C ALA A 165 -7.34 -8.92 8.33
N ASN A 166 -6.15 -8.53 7.84
CA ASN A 166 -4.89 -9.25 7.97
C ASN A 166 -3.98 -8.68 9.09
N ASN A 167 -4.56 -8.04 10.10
CA ASN A 167 -3.80 -7.40 11.19
C ASN A 167 -2.92 -8.34 12.04
N ALA A 168 -3.15 -9.65 12.06
CA ALA A 168 -2.27 -10.58 12.78
C ALA A 168 -0.95 -10.87 12.03
N LEU A 169 -0.78 -10.31 10.83
CA LEU A 169 0.54 -10.26 10.17
C LEU A 169 1.47 -9.24 10.81
N VAL A 170 0.98 -8.27 11.56
CA VAL A 170 1.86 -7.35 12.29
C VAL A 170 2.78 -8.14 13.22
N GLY A 171 4.06 -7.77 13.26
CA GLY A 171 5.12 -8.46 13.98
C GLY A 171 5.84 -9.50 13.13
N LYS A 172 5.13 -10.47 12.55
CA LYS A 172 5.76 -11.55 11.76
C LYS A 172 5.74 -11.35 10.25
N GLY A 173 4.99 -10.39 9.74
CA GLY A 173 4.71 -10.22 8.31
C GLY A 173 5.79 -9.45 7.57
N LEU A 174 5.94 -9.76 6.28
CA LEU A 174 6.76 -9.04 5.33
C LEU A 174 5.89 -8.57 4.17
N SER A 175 5.93 -7.28 3.85
CA SER A 175 5.18 -6.68 2.76
C SER A 175 6.00 -6.65 1.47
N VAL A 176 5.63 -7.54 0.54
CA VAL A 176 6.09 -7.49 -0.86
C VAL A 176 5.37 -6.37 -1.60
N VAL A 177 4.13 -6.07 -1.19
CA VAL A 177 3.32 -4.94 -1.69
C VAL A 177 4.08 -3.62 -1.54
N THR A 178 4.56 -3.31 -0.34
CA THR A 178 5.33 -2.09 -0.10
C THR A 178 6.67 -2.10 -0.82
N ALA A 179 7.34 -3.26 -0.95
CA ALA A 179 8.55 -3.37 -1.77
C ALA A 179 8.29 -3.03 -3.25
N ALA A 180 7.16 -3.46 -3.81
CA ALA A 180 6.77 -3.17 -5.19
C ALA A 180 6.52 -1.66 -5.41
N TYR A 181 5.86 -1.00 -4.46
CA TYR A 181 5.69 0.46 -4.51
C TYR A 181 6.98 1.22 -4.23
N LEU A 182 7.88 0.69 -3.39
CA LEU A 182 9.20 1.27 -3.15
C LEU A 182 10.04 1.25 -4.43
N ARG A 183 9.91 0.21 -5.25
CA ARG A 183 10.55 0.16 -6.58
C ARG A 183 10.09 1.34 -7.45
N ARG A 184 8.79 1.61 -7.53
CA ARG A 184 8.22 2.74 -8.29
C ARG A 184 8.77 4.08 -7.77
N PHE A 185 8.82 4.23 -6.45
CA PHE A 185 9.33 5.41 -5.77
C PHE A 185 10.82 5.66 -6.07
N VAL A 186 11.66 4.63 -5.97
CA VAL A 186 13.09 4.71 -6.26
C VAL A 186 13.33 5.03 -7.74
N LEU A 187 12.63 4.37 -8.66
CA LEU A 187 12.74 4.66 -10.10
C LEU A 187 12.43 6.13 -10.38
N PHE A 188 11.28 6.61 -9.89
CA PHE A 188 10.87 8.01 -10.07
C PHE A 188 11.89 9.00 -9.52
N TRP A 189 12.45 8.73 -8.34
CA TRP A 189 13.45 9.60 -7.75
C TRP A 189 14.76 9.62 -8.55
N ARG A 190 15.21 8.46 -9.04
CA ARG A 190 16.39 8.38 -9.92
C ARG A 190 16.20 9.22 -11.18
N ASP A 191 15.03 9.14 -11.81
CA ASP A 191 14.71 9.93 -13.01
C ASP A 191 14.72 11.43 -12.69
N LEU A 192 14.08 11.86 -11.61
CA LEU A 192 14.11 13.27 -11.21
C LEU A 192 15.51 13.80 -10.90
N LEU A 193 16.38 12.99 -10.29
CA LEU A 193 17.75 13.38 -9.95
C LEU A 193 18.63 13.55 -11.19
N GLN A 194 18.36 12.83 -12.28
CA GLN A 194 19.10 13.02 -13.54
C GLN A 194 18.90 14.45 -14.07
N ASP A 195 17.69 14.98 -13.93
CA ASP A 195 17.29 16.30 -14.43
C ASP A 195 17.39 17.44 -13.40
N ALA A 196 17.80 17.14 -12.15
CA ALA A 196 17.71 18.07 -11.02
C ALA A 196 18.59 19.33 -11.12
N GLY A 197 19.60 19.36 -11.98
CA GLY A 197 20.52 20.50 -12.17
C GLY A 197 21.44 20.83 -10.98
N ALA A 198 21.19 20.29 -9.78
CA ALA A 198 22.00 20.48 -8.57
C ALA A 198 23.00 19.33 -8.36
N ASP A 199 24.29 19.62 -8.15
CA ASP A 199 25.33 18.57 -8.05
C ASP A 199 25.47 17.97 -6.64
N GLY A 200 24.87 18.62 -5.63
CA GLY A 200 24.86 18.17 -4.23
C GLY A 200 23.56 18.53 -3.53
N PHE A 201 23.26 17.80 -2.46
CA PHE A 201 22.02 17.90 -1.70
C PHE A 201 22.29 18.02 -0.21
N VAL A 202 21.68 19.01 0.44
CA VAL A 202 21.92 19.31 1.85
C VAL A 202 20.94 18.54 2.73
N VAL A 203 21.49 17.82 3.71
CA VAL A 203 20.76 17.02 4.70
C VAL A 203 21.44 17.11 6.07
N SER A 204 20.70 16.86 7.15
CA SER A 204 21.25 16.75 8.50
C SER A 204 22.32 15.66 8.56
N ALA A 205 23.40 15.94 9.31
CA ALA A 205 24.51 15.01 9.49
C ALA A 205 24.04 13.63 9.99
N THR A 206 23.09 13.61 10.91
CA THR A 206 22.49 12.37 11.44
C THR A 206 21.80 11.52 10.37
N VAL A 207 21.18 12.15 9.35
CA VAL A 207 20.56 11.44 8.21
C VAL A 207 21.62 10.97 7.22
N ALA A 208 22.65 11.78 6.96
CA ALA A 208 23.79 11.39 6.12
C ALA A 208 24.51 10.16 6.71
N ASP A 209 24.72 10.12 8.03
CA ASP A 209 25.36 8.98 8.70
C ASP A 209 24.54 7.69 8.55
N LEU A 210 23.21 7.77 8.66
CA LEU A 210 22.34 6.61 8.40
C LEU A 210 22.41 6.18 6.93
N LEU A 211 22.37 7.13 5.99
CA LEU A 211 22.50 6.85 4.56
C LEU A 211 23.82 6.11 4.28
N ASP A 212 24.94 6.60 4.79
CA ASP A 212 26.26 6.00 4.57
C ASP A 212 26.36 4.60 5.15
N ARG A 213 25.81 4.38 6.35
CA ARG A 213 25.75 3.05 6.98
C ARG A 213 24.90 2.08 6.18
N VAL A 214 23.68 2.46 5.79
CA VAL A 214 22.80 1.59 4.98
C VAL A 214 23.45 1.32 3.63
N HIS A 215 24.03 2.31 2.97
CA HIS A 215 24.72 2.13 1.69
C HIS A 215 25.91 1.18 1.81
N ALA A 216 26.73 1.29 2.86
CA ALA A 216 27.82 0.38 3.13
C ALA A 216 27.33 -1.07 3.32
N ILE A 217 26.27 -1.27 4.14
CA ILE A 217 25.65 -2.58 4.34
C ILE A 217 25.18 -3.16 3.01
N LEU A 218 24.40 -2.41 2.21
CA LEU A 218 23.95 -2.88 0.89
C LEU A 218 25.12 -3.25 -0.03
N ARG A 219 26.22 -2.52 0.02
CA ARG A 219 27.41 -2.81 -0.79
C ARG A 219 28.11 -4.08 -0.34
N ASP A 220 28.26 -4.28 0.97
CA ASP A 220 28.98 -5.41 1.54
C ASP A 220 28.28 -6.74 1.26
N TYR A 221 26.94 -6.74 1.15
CA TYR A 221 26.15 -7.91 0.78
C TYR A 221 25.83 -8.02 -0.72
N ARG A 222 26.35 -7.12 -1.57
CA ARG A 222 25.98 -7.01 -2.99
C ARG A 222 26.11 -8.31 -3.79
N GLN A 223 27.09 -9.16 -3.45
CA GLN A 223 27.31 -10.46 -4.10
C GLN A 223 26.07 -11.39 -4.01
N HIS A 224 25.27 -11.26 -2.96
CA HIS A 224 24.08 -12.08 -2.75
C HIS A 224 22.89 -11.68 -3.64
N LEU A 225 22.98 -10.57 -4.38
CA LEU A 225 21.98 -10.25 -5.41
C LEU A 225 21.96 -11.28 -6.54
N ASP A 226 23.11 -11.88 -6.83
CA ASP A 226 23.25 -12.89 -7.89
C ASP A 226 23.07 -14.32 -7.33
N ASP A 227 23.63 -14.59 -6.15
CA ASP A 227 23.63 -15.92 -5.54
C ASP A 227 22.36 -16.26 -4.74
N GLY A 228 21.59 -15.25 -4.35
CA GLY A 228 20.48 -15.36 -3.40
C GLY A 228 20.93 -15.27 -1.93
N PHE A 229 19.94 -15.27 -1.03
CA PHE A 229 20.15 -15.18 0.42
C PHE A 229 19.72 -16.49 1.09
N ASP A 230 20.62 -17.13 1.84
CA ASP A 230 20.22 -18.15 2.80
C ASP A 230 19.73 -17.52 4.11
N ASP A 231 19.12 -18.33 4.99
CA ASP A 231 18.50 -17.84 6.22
C ASP A 231 19.49 -17.18 7.20
N ARG A 232 20.77 -17.58 7.18
CA ARG A 232 21.83 -17.02 8.05
C ARG A 232 22.33 -15.69 7.51
N VAL A 233 22.59 -15.61 6.21
CA VAL A 233 22.98 -14.37 5.53
C VAL A 233 21.85 -13.35 5.63
N ARG A 234 20.60 -13.79 5.43
CA ARG A 234 19.40 -12.95 5.59
C ARG A 234 19.31 -12.38 7.00
N ARG A 235 19.51 -13.21 8.02
CA ARG A 235 19.55 -12.75 9.42
C ARG A 235 20.64 -11.70 9.63
N SER A 236 21.87 -11.97 9.21
CA SER A 236 23.00 -11.04 9.37
C SER A 236 22.78 -9.71 8.64
N PHE A 237 22.15 -9.73 7.46
CA PHE A 237 21.78 -8.54 6.71
C PHE A 237 20.72 -7.71 7.47
N MET A 238 19.67 -8.37 7.98
CA MET A 238 18.63 -7.73 8.76
C MET A 238 19.18 -7.15 10.08
N ASP A 239 20.05 -7.88 10.76
CA ASP A 239 20.68 -7.42 12.00
C ASP A 239 21.49 -6.13 11.75
N ALA A 240 22.31 -6.10 10.70
CA ALA A 240 23.11 -4.93 10.36
C ALA A 240 22.24 -3.68 10.09
N LEU A 241 21.13 -3.84 9.39
CA LEU A 241 20.19 -2.75 9.11
C LEU A 241 19.43 -2.31 10.36
N GLY A 242 18.98 -3.27 11.18
CA GLY A 242 18.24 -3.04 12.41
C GLY A 242 19.06 -2.27 13.44
N GLU A 243 20.35 -2.62 13.59
CA GLU A 243 21.28 -1.89 14.46
C GLU A 243 21.56 -0.48 13.94
N ALA A 244 21.79 -0.30 12.63
CA ALA A 244 21.97 1.04 12.06
C ALA A 244 20.76 1.94 12.29
N ALA A 245 19.54 1.38 12.19
CA ALA A 245 18.30 2.09 12.48
C ALA A 245 18.15 2.42 13.97
N THR A 246 18.56 1.51 14.85
CA THR A 246 18.55 1.72 16.30
C THR A 246 19.48 2.87 16.68
N ASP A 247 20.73 2.86 16.19
CA ASP A 247 21.71 3.93 16.40
C ASP A 247 21.13 5.31 16.00
N TYR A 248 20.52 5.39 14.81
CA TYR A 248 19.89 6.62 14.31
C TYR A 248 18.76 7.10 15.22
N ARG A 249 17.81 6.21 15.56
CA ARG A 249 16.65 6.57 16.38
C ARG A 249 17.07 6.96 17.79
N THR A 250 18.01 6.24 18.40
CA THR A 250 18.54 6.60 19.72
C THR A 250 19.15 7.99 19.74
N ALA A 251 19.94 8.35 18.71
CA ALA A 251 20.50 9.69 18.58
C ALA A 251 19.40 10.76 18.44
N VAL A 252 18.45 10.53 17.52
CA VAL A 252 17.38 11.50 17.22
C VAL A 252 16.40 11.66 18.38
N TYR A 253 16.02 10.59 19.09
CA TYR A 253 15.13 10.69 20.24
C TYR A 253 15.79 11.39 21.44
N ALA A 254 17.11 11.28 21.58
CA ALA A 254 17.84 11.93 22.66
C ALA A 254 18.14 13.42 22.39
N GLN A 255 18.46 13.78 21.14
CA GLN A 255 19.06 15.09 20.82
C GLN A 255 18.39 15.82 19.64
N GLY A 256 17.38 15.22 18.99
CA GLY A 256 16.83 15.71 17.74
C GLY A 256 17.77 15.46 16.55
N LEU A 257 17.51 16.11 15.41
CA LEU A 257 18.32 15.95 14.20
C LEU A 257 19.71 16.63 14.27
N GLY A 258 19.90 17.52 15.25
CA GLY A 258 21.08 18.39 15.35
C GLY A 258 21.10 19.50 14.29
N GLU A 259 21.94 20.51 14.51
CA GLU A 259 22.08 21.66 13.59
C GLU A 259 23.07 21.39 12.45
N ALA A 260 23.95 20.40 12.59
CA ALA A 260 24.97 20.09 11.60
C ALA A 260 24.34 19.57 10.30
N GLN A 261 24.72 20.18 9.17
CA GLN A 261 24.27 19.82 7.83
C GLN A 261 25.48 19.34 7.00
N VAL A 262 25.24 18.36 6.14
CA VAL A 262 26.22 17.75 5.25
C VAL A 262 25.68 17.76 3.82
N GLU A 263 26.56 17.99 2.86
CA GLU A 263 26.22 17.88 1.44
C GLU A 263 26.50 16.46 0.94
N VAL A 264 25.47 15.81 0.39
CA VAL A 264 25.56 14.51 -0.27
C VAL A 264 25.58 14.73 -1.78
N SER A 265 26.58 14.18 -2.48
CA SER A 265 26.70 14.37 -3.92
C SER A 265 25.56 13.67 -4.69
N ARG A 266 25.20 14.20 -5.86
CA ARG A 266 24.23 13.56 -6.77
C ARG A 266 24.66 12.14 -7.13
N GLN A 267 25.96 11.92 -7.36
CA GLN A 267 26.49 10.61 -7.72
C GLN A 267 26.30 9.60 -6.58
N THR A 268 26.62 10.00 -5.34
CA THR A 268 26.41 9.15 -4.15
C THR A 268 24.95 8.73 -4.02
N LEU A 269 24.01 9.68 -4.19
CA LEU A 269 22.58 9.36 -4.14
C LEU A 269 22.14 8.45 -5.29
N GLN A 270 22.59 8.70 -6.52
CA GLN A 270 22.28 7.84 -7.66
C GLN A 270 22.80 6.40 -7.47
N ASP A 271 24.03 6.25 -6.95
CA ASP A 271 24.63 4.95 -6.67
C ASP A 271 23.87 4.19 -5.59
N PHE A 272 23.52 4.89 -4.50
CA PHE A 272 22.70 4.33 -3.42
C PHE A 272 21.33 3.88 -3.95
N LEU A 273 20.62 4.73 -4.69
CA LEU A 273 19.30 4.42 -5.24
C LEU A 273 19.35 3.28 -6.26
N ALA A 274 20.39 3.23 -7.09
CA ALA A 274 20.58 2.13 -8.03
C ALA A 274 20.79 0.79 -7.30
N LEU A 275 21.58 0.80 -6.21
CA LEU A 275 21.80 -0.39 -5.41
C LEU A 275 20.52 -0.81 -4.66
N ALA A 276 19.83 0.13 -4.02
CA ALA A 276 18.54 -0.12 -3.37
C ALA A 276 17.51 -0.71 -4.36
N GLN A 277 17.43 -0.16 -5.58
CA GLN A 277 16.59 -0.70 -6.64
C GLN A 277 16.95 -2.15 -6.97
N ALA A 278 18.25 -2.49 -7.05
CA ALA A 278 18.69 -3.85 -7.36
C ALA A 278 18.23 -4.86 -6.29
N TYR A 279 18.35 -4.53 -5.01
CA TYR A 279 17.83 -5.35 -3.90
C TYR A 279 16.32 -5.52 -3.96
N ILE A 280 15.59 -4.42 -4.17
CA ILE A 280 14.13 -4.45 -4.27
C ILE A 280 13.70 -5.32 -5.46
N GLU A 281 14.31 -5.13 -6.64
CA GLU A 281 13.96 -5.93 -7.82
C GLU A 281 14.34 -7.41 -7.68
N GLN A 282 15.47 -7.74 -7.05
CA GLN A 282 15.82 -9.13 -6.73
C GLN A 282 14.74 -9.75 -5.83
N THR A 283 14.32 -9.04 -4.80
CA THR A 283 13.27 -9.49 -3.87
C THR A 283 11.94 -9.70 -4.59
N LEU A 284 11.54 -8.79 -5.48
CA LEU A 284 10.33 -8.94 -6.28
C LEU A 284 10.41 -10.15 -7.22
N ARG A 285 11.58 -10.41 -7.84
CA ARG A 285 11.79 -11.62 -8.68
C ARG A 285 11.68 -12.90 -7.87
N ALA A 286 12.27 -12.94 -6.67
CA ALA A 286 12.18 -14.07 -5.75
C ALA A 286 10.74 -14.34 -5.27
N ASN A 287 9.86 -13.33 -5.34
CA ASN A 287 8.46 -13.43 -4.96
C ASN A 287 7.50 -13.78 -6.11
N ARG A 288 8.02 -14.09 -7.30
CA ARG A 288 7.22 -14.61 -8.40
C ARG A 288 6.87 -16.09 -8.14
N ARG A 289 5.59 -16.40 -8.20
CA ARG A 289 5.02 -17.75 -8.07
C ARG A 289 5.13 -18.53 -9.37
N GLU A 290 5.04 -19.85 -9.27
CA GLU A 290 5.03 -20.76 -10.42
C GLU A 290 3.85 -20.52 -11.38
N ASP A 291 2.70 -20.06 -10.87
CA ASP A 291 1.52 -19.68 -11.67
C ASP A 291 1.68 -18.32 -12.40
N GLY A 292 2.81 -17.65 -12.23
CA GLY A 292 3.13 -16.36 -12.83
C GLY A 292 2.60 -15.15 -12.06
N LEU A 293 1.90 -15.36 -10.95
CA LEU A 293 1.48 -14.30 -10.02
C LEU A 293 2.58 -13.99 -9.01
N TYR A 294 2.35 -13.02 -8.12
CA TYR A 294 3.34 -12.59 -7.13
C TYR A 294 2.81 -12.78 -5.71
N HIS A 295 3.69 -13.09 -4.77
CA HIS A 295 3.36 -13.05 -3.35
C HIS A 295 3.10 -11.59 -2.92
N SER A 296 2.09 -11.40 -2.07
CA SER A 296 1.73 -10.07 -1.53
C SER A 296 2.39 -9.83 -0.17
N TYR A 297 2.28 -10.86 0.68
CA TYR A 297 2.80 -10.88 2.02
C TYR A 297 3.46 -12.22 2.29
N ASN A 298 4.57 -12.21 3.02
CA ASN A 298 5.22 -13.39 3.55
C ASN A 298 5.27 -13.30 5.08
N THR A 299 5.77 -14.35 5.74
CA THR A 299 6.05 -14.33 7.18
C THR A 299 7.50 -14.67 7.47
N LEU A 300 8.07 -13.98 8.44
CA LEU A 300 9.36 -14.29 9.05
C LEU A 300 9.19 -15.43 10.05
N ARG A 301 10.16 -16.35 10.03
CA ARG A 301 10.38 -17.32 11.09
C ARG A 301 11.77 -17.07 11.66
N LEU A 302 11.82 -16.45 12.84
CA LEU A 302 13.06 -16.17 13.56
C LEU A 302 13.57 -17.44 14.26
N GLY A 303 14.84 -17.77 14.02
CA GLY A 303 15.65 -18.70 14.80
C GLY A 303 16.75 -17.96 15.57
N GLU A 304 17.63 -18.70 16.25
CA GLU A 304 18.69 -18.11 17.08
C GLU A 304 19.65 -17.23 16.25
N ASN A 305 20.10 -17.71 15.08
CA ASN A 305 21.02 -17.02 14.18
C ASN A 305 20.62 -17.13 12.70
N GLU A 306 19.34 -17.39 12.45
CA GLU A 306 18.79 -17.57 11.11
C GLU A 306 17.38 -16.99 11.05
N THR A 307 16.98 -16.57 9.86
CA THR A 307 15.64 -16.04 9.60
C THR A 307 15.14 -16.60 8.28
N ALA A 308 14.13 -17.47 8.38
CA ALA A 308 13.48 -18.04 7.21
C ALA A 308 12.29 -17.19 6.77
N ILE A 309 11.91 -17.35 5.50
CA ILE A 309 10.71 -16.75 4.90
C ILE A 309 9.74 -17.86 4.55
N ASP A 310 8.52 -17.76 5.07
CA ASP A 310 7.40 -18.61 4.69
C ASP A 310 6.41 -17.80 3.83
N ASN A 311 6.07 -18.34 2.66
CA ASN A 311 5.15 -17.68 1.74
C ASN A 311 3.69 -17.90 2.13
N LEU A 312 2.85 -16.87 1.96
CA LEU A 312 1.41 -16.98 2.18
C LEU A 312 0.65 -17.32 0.89
N TYR A 313 -0.64 -17.63 1.07
CA TYR A 313 -1.58 -17.84 -0.01
C TYR A 313 -1.68 -16.62 -0.93
N LEU A 314 -2.09 -16.86 -2.18
CA LEU A 314 -2.27 -15.83 -3.21
C LEU A 314 -3.20 -14.71 -2.72
N MET A 315 -2.87 -13.44 -3.00
CA MET A 315 -3.77 -12.32 -2.73
C MET A 315 -3.77 -11.32 -3.89
N LEU A 316 -4.90 -10.65 -4.12
CA LEU A 316 -5.08 -9.68 -5.21
C LEU A 316 -4.13 -8.48 -5.10
N GLU A 317 -3.87 -8.04 -3.88
CA GLU A 317 -3.11 -6.81 -3.60
C GLU A 317 -1.68 -6.84 -4.14
N GLY A 318 -0.98 -7.98 -4.04
CA GLY A 318 0.36 -8.13 -4.62
C GLY A 318 0.36 -8.02 -6.15
N GLN A 319 -0.74 -8.38 -6.80
CA GLN A 319 -0.87 -8.31 -8.26
C GLN A 319 -1.05 -6.86 -8.69
N VAL A 320 -1.87 -6.11 -7.96
CA VAL A 320 -1.98 -4.65 -8.13
C VAL A 320 -0.61 -3.99 -7.93
N ALA A 321 0.08 -4.33 -6.84
CA ALA A 321 1.34 -3.70 -6.48
C ALA A 321 2.45 -3.97 -7.51
N ILE A 322 2.60 -5.22 -7.98
CA ILE A 322 3.62 -5.55 -8.99
C ILE A 322 3.32 -4.93 -10.35
N LEU A 323 2.05 -4.89 -10.79
CA LEU A 323 1.65 -4.20 -12.02
C LEU A 323 1.93 -2.69 -11.93
N SER A 324 1.76 -2.10 -10.74
CA SER A 324 2.04 -0.68 -10.49
C SER A 324 3.50 -0.36 -10.19
N SER A 325 4.39 -1.35 -10.06
CA SER A 325 5.80 -1.14 -9.69
C SER A 325 6.66 -0.50 -10.80
N GLY A 326 6.19 -0.60 -12.05
CA GLY A 326 6.92 -0.25 -13.26
C GLY A 326 8.08 -1.21 -13.61
N MET A 327 8.21 -2.33 -12.89
CA MET A 327 9.30 -3.30 -13.06
C MET A 327 9.06 -4.23 -14.25
N LEU A 328 7.82 -4.69 -14.39
CA LEU A 328 7.41 -5.64 -15.42
C LEU A 328 7.43 -4.97 -16.79
N SER A 329 7.87 -5.68 -17.82
CA SER A 329 7.63 -5.35 -19.23
C SER A 329 6.14 -5.45 -19.61
N PRO A 330 5.71 -4.86 -20.74
CA PRO A 330 4.32 -4.99 -21.21
C PRO A 330 3.84 -6.45 -21.32
N GLU A 331 4.72 -7.34 -21.79
CA GLU A 331 4.45 -8.77 -21.92
C GLU A 331 4.31 -9.45 -20.56
N GLU A 332 5.15 -9.12 -19.58
CA GLU A 332 5.05 -9.65 -18.22
C GLU A 332 3.79 -9.14 -17.51
N SER A 333 3.43 -7.87 -17.67
CA SER A 333 2.17 -7.33 -17.14
C SER A 333 0.95 -8.05 -17.74
N LEU A 334 0.96 -8.30 -19.05
CA LEU A 334 -0.08 -9.08 -19.71
C LEU A 334 -0.14 -10.52 -19.18
N GLN A 335 1.02 -11.14 -18.92
CA GLN A 335 1.08 -12.48 -18.33
C GLN A 335 0.45 -12.50 -16.94
N VAL A 336 0.75 -11.52 -16.07
CA VAL A 336 0.14 -11.41 -14.73
C VAL A 336 -1.37 -11.28 -14.83
N LEU A 337 -1.89 -10.40 -15.70
CA LEU A 337 -3.33 -10.21 -15.90
C LEU A 337 -4.02 -11.49 -16.41
N ARG A 338 -3.37 -12.22 -17.33
CA ARG A 338 -3.87 -13.52 -17.81
C ARG A 338 -3.85 -14.58 -16.72
N SER A 339 -2.78 -14.70 -15.95
CA SER A 339 -2.70 -15.63 -14.84
C SER A 339 -3.77 -15.31 -13.78
N LEU A 340 -3.98 -14.03 -13.49
CA LEU A 340 -4.97 -13.57 -12.53
C LEU A 340 -6.39 -13.98 -12.94
N ARG A 341 -6.72 -13.81 -14.23
CA ARG A 341 -8.01 -14.20 -14.82
C ARG A 341 -8.34 -15.69 -14.68
N HIS A 342 -7.31 -16.54 -14.63
CA HIS A 342 -7.42 -18.00 -14.50
C HIS A 342 -7.13 -18.50 -13.07
N SER A 343 -6.91 -17.59 -12.12
CA SER A 343 -6.59 -17.94 -10.74
C SER A 343 -7.83 -18.20 -9.88
N GLU A 344 -7.61 -18.74 -8.68
CA GLU A 344 -8.64 -18.90 -7.65
C GLU A 344 -9.19 -17.58 -7.10
N LEU A 345 -8.58 -16.43 -7.44
CA LEU A 345 -9.12 -15.12 -7.10
C LEU A 345 -10.32 -14.75 -7.98
N TYR A 346 -10.42 -15.30 -9.19
CA TYR A 346 -11.51 -14.96 -10.09
C TYR A 346 -12.83 -15.58 -9.61
N ARG A 347 -13.80 -14.72 -9.34
CA ARG A 347 -15.16 -15.05 -8.89
C ARG A 347 -16.14 -14.90 -10.05
N ALA A 348 -16.53 -16.04 -10.62
CA ALA A 348 -17.27 -16.11 -11.88
C ALA A 348 -18.69 -15.54 -11.85
N ASP A 349 -19.45 -15.72 -10.76
CA ASP A 349 -20.81 -15.19 -10.62
C ASP A 349 -20.85 -13.65 -10.65
N GLN A 350 -19.76 -13.02 -10.21
CA GLN A 350 -19.61 -11.57 -10.20
C GLN A 350 -18.68 -11.04 -11.30
N HIS A 351 -18.12 -11.91 -12.16
CA HIS A 351 -17.13 -11.56 -13.17
C HIS A 351 -16.01 -10.64 -12.65
N THR A 352 -15.44 -10.96 -11.48
CA THR A 352 -14.47 -10.07 -10.82
C THR A 352 -13.54 -10.83 -9.89
N TYR A 353 -12.79 -10.15 -9.03
CA TYR A 353 -11.74 -10.75 -8.21
C TYR A 353 -12.00 -10.60 -6.71
N MET A 354 -11.73 -11.67 -5.96
CA MET A 354 -11.68 -11.68 -4.49
C MET A 354 -10.30 -11.23 -4.00
N LEU A 355 -10.20 -10.84 -2.72
CA LEU A 355 -8.91 -10.47 -2.13
C LEU A 355 -7.96 -11.66 -1.99
N TYR A 356 -8.50 -12.84 -1.71
CA TYR A 356 -7.77 -14.09 -1.52
C TYR A 356 -8.67 -15.29 -1.88
N PRO A 357 -8.10 -16.48 -2.16
CA PRO A 357 -8.86 -17.66 -2.53
C PRO A 357 -9.92 -18.00 -1.49
N TYR A 358 -11.11 -18.35 -1.96
CA TYR A 358 -12.16 -18.91 -1.11
C TYR A 358 -11.68 -20.25 -0.54
N ARG A 359 -11.82 -20.44 0.78
CA ARG A 359 -11.43 -21.68 1.46
C ARG A 359 -12.59 -22.16 2.32
N ARG A 360 -12.84 -23.48 2.29
CA ARG A 360 -13.78 -24.10 3.21
C ARG A 360 -13.11 -24.21 4.58
N LEU A 361 -13.68 -23.53 5.57
CA LEU A 361 -13.26 -23.69 6.96
C LEU A 361 -13.83 -25.00 7.55
N PRO A 362 -13.09 -25.67 8.45
CA PRO A 362 -13.61 -26.83 9.15
C PRO A 362 -14.90 -26.48 9.90
N GLY A 363 -15.87 -27.40 9.85
CA GLY A 363 -17.10 -27.28 10.65
C GLY A 363 -16.80 -27.31 12.15
N PHE A 364 -17.76 -26.89 12.99
CA PHE A 364 -17.56 -26.84 14.45
C PHE A 364 -17.09 -28.18 15.04
N LEU A 365 -17.71 -29.29 14.62
CA LEU A 365 -17.36 -30.64 15.08
C LEU A 365 -16.07 -31.19 14.44
N GLU A 366 -15.59 -30.61 13.35
CA GLU A 366 -14.32 -30.99 12.70
C GLU A 366 -13.12 -30.29 13.37
N LYS A 367 -13.35 -29.12 13.98
CA LYS A 367 -12.33 -28.39 14.74
C LYS A 367 -11.98 -29.12 16.04
N ASN A 368 -10.75 -28.91 16.51
CA ASN A 368 -10.28 -29.39 17.81
C ASN A 368 -10.43 -30.93 17.99
N ASN A 369 -9.98 -31.72 17.02
CA ASN A 369 -9.98 -33.19 17.12
C ASN A 369 -8.56 -33.72 17.18
N ILE A 370 -8.22 -34.42 18.26
CA ILE A 370 -6.92 -35.05 18.48
C ILE A 370 -7.12 -36.57 18.37
N PRO A 371 -6.54 -37.22 17.34
CA PRO A 371 -6.57 -38.66 17.23
C PRO A 371 -5.93 -39.34 18.45
N PRO A 372 -6.50 -40.45 18.98
CA PRO A 372 -5.96 -41.13 20.16
C PRO A 372 -4.49 -41.51 20.05
N ASP A 373 -4.05 -41.93 18.85
CA ASP A 373 -2.66 -42.30 18.57
C ASP A 373 -1.68 -41.14 18.78
N ARG A 374 -2.13 -39.89 18.69
CA ARG A 374 -1.29 -38.69 18.88
C ARG A 374 -0.97 -38.42 20.35
N VAL A 375 -1.79 -38.92 21.27
CA VAL A 375 -1.64 -38.68 22.72
C VAL A 375 -1.45 -39.97 23.52
N ARG A 376 -1.44 -41.13 22.88
CA ARG A 376 -1.31 -42.44 23.51
C ARG A 376 -0.09 -42.55 24.43
N ASP A 377 1.02 -41.94 24.03
CA ASP A 377 2.29 -42.03 24.74
C ASP A 377 2.52 -40.83 25.68
N SER A 378 1.54 -39.93 25.84
CA SER A 378 1.58 -38.81 26.79
C SER A 378 1.14 -39.25 28.18
N ALA A 379 2.07 -39.20 29.13
CA ALA A 379 1.80 -39.51 30.53
C ALA A 379 0.94 -38.43 31.20
N LEU A 380 1.07 -37.16 30.78
CA LEU A 380 0.21 -36.08 31.28
C LEU A 380 -1.25 -36.30 30.88
N VAL A 381 -1.52 -36.58 29.59
CA VAL A 381 -2.88 -36.83 29.10
C VAL A 381 -3.49 -38.05 29.78
N ALA A 382 -2.73 -39.13 29.96
CA ALA A 382 -3.20 -40.31 30.67
C ALA A 382 -3.58 -40.01 32.13
N ALA A 383 -2.74 -39.24 32.84
CA ALA A 383 -3.00 -38.85 34.23
C ALA A 383 -4.25 -37.97 34.37
N LEU A 384 -4.40 -36.96 33.51
CA LEU A 384 -5.56 -36.07 33.50
C LEU A 384 -6.85 -36.83 33.17
N THR A 385 -6.80 -37.72 32.18
CA THR A 385 -7.95 -38.56 31.78
C THR A 385 -8.39 -39.48 32.93
N ALA A 386 -7.44 -40.12 33.62
CA ALA A 386 -7.73 -40.99 34.76
C ALA A 386 -8.34 -40.23 35.96
N ALA A 387 -7.96 -38.96 36.14
CA ALA A 387 -8.49 -38.09 37.19
C ALA A 387 -9.82 -37.41 36.82
N GLY A 388 -10.27 -37.51 35.56
CA GLY A 388 -11.41 -36.76 35.05
C GLY A 388 -11.16 -35.24 34.98
N ASP A 389 -9.89 -34.82 34.91
CA ASP A 389 -9.49 -33.42 34.86
C ASP A 389 -9.53 -32.90 33.42
N THR A 390 -10.45 -31.97 33.15
CA THR A 390 -10.71 -31.44 31.81
C THR A 390 -10.05 -30.08 31.55
N ARG A 391 -9.16 -29.60 32.44
CA ARG A 391 -8.56 -28.27 32.32
C ARG A 391 -7.73 -28.10 31.04
N LEU A 392 -7.02 -29.15 30.62
CA LEU A 392 -6.14 -29.12 29.44
C LEU A 392 -6.76 -29.84 28.25
N ILE A 393 -7.23 -31.06 28.47
CA ILE A 393 -7.72 -31.97 27.42
C ILE A 393 -8.92 -32.77 27.95
N VAL A 394 -9.86 -33.12 27.08
CA VAL A 394 -11.03 -33.94 27.39
C VAL A 394 -11.15 -35.07 26.38
N GLN A 395 -11.53 -36.26 26.85
CA GLN A 395 -11.87 -37.39 25.99
C GLN A 395 -13.39 -37.48 25.83
N ASP A 396 -13.88 -37.57 24.60
CA ASP A 396 -15.30 -37.73 24.32
C ASP A 396 -15.77 -39.19 24.46
N ALA A 397 -17.08 -39.42 24.28
CA ALA A 397 -17.68 -40.75 24.37
C ALA A 397 -17.25 -41.72 23.26
N ALA A 398 -16.65 -41.23 22.18
CA ALA A 398 -16.09 -42.03 21.09
C ALA A 398 -14.60 -42.34 21.28
N GLY A 399 -13.98 -41.81 22.35
CA GLY A 399 -12.57 -41.98 22.67
C GLY A 399 -11.65 -40.97 21.98
N VAL A 400 -12.18 -39.98 21.26
CA VAL A 400 -11.43 -38.88 20.62
C VAL A 400 -11.09 -37.84 21.68
N TYR A 401 -9.95 -37.18 21.53
CA TYR A 401 -9.50 -36.15 22.47
C TYR A 401 -9.70 -34.74 21.88
N HIS A 402 -9.94 -33.78 22.75
CA HIS A 402 -10.12 -32.37 22.42
C HIS A 402 -9.38 -31.52 23.44
N PHE A 403 -8.72 -30.43 23.01
CA PHE A 403 -8.30 -29.41 23.96
C PHE A 403 -9.52 -28.78 24.65
N ASN A 404 -9.32 -28.21 25.83
CA ASN A 404 -10.37 -27.48 26.54
C ASN A 404 -11.01 -26.40 25.63
N GLY A 405 -12.35 -26.32 25.66
CA GLY A 405 -13.14 -25.44 24.79
C GLY A 405 -12.97 -23.94 25.06
N ASP A 406 -12.40 -23.55 26.20
CA ASP A 406 -12.16 -22.16 26.58
C ASP A 406 -10.84 -21.60 26.01
N PHE A 407 -10.00 -22.45 25.40
CA PHE A 407 -8.73 -22.02 24.83
C PHE A 407 -8.90 -21.22 23.54
N ARG A 408 -8.25 -20.06 23.49
CA ARG A 408 -8.21 -19.19 22.31
C ARG A 408 -6.90 -19.35 21.56
N ASN A 409 -5.79 -19.56 22.26
CA ASN A 409 -4.46 -19.68 21.69
C ASN A 409 -3.53 -20.52 22.58
N ALA A 410 -2.25 -20.60 22.20
CA ALA A 410 -1.23 -21.34 22.94
C ALA A 410 -0.94 -20.76 24.34
N ASP A 411 -1.23 -19.48 24.60
CA ASP A 411 -1.03 -18.86 25.91
C ASP A 411 -2.02 -19.43 26.94
N ASP A 412 -3.25 -19.73 26.52
CA ASP A 412 -4.23 -20.40 27.39
C ASP A 412 -3.76 -21.82 27.76
N VAL A 413 -3.14 -22.55 26.81
CA VAL A 413 -2.52 -23.87 27.06
C VAL A 413 -1.34 -23.73 28.01
N ALA A 414 -0.44 -22.77 27.74
CA ALA A 414 0.73 -22.47 28.55
C ALA A 414 0.34 -22.15 30.00
N ARG A 415 -0.67 -21.31 30.20
CA ARG A 415 -1.20 -20.94 31.51
C ARG A 415 -1.75 -22.14 32.27
N VAL A 416 -2.54 -22.99 31.63
CA VAL A 416 -3.06 -24.22 32.28
C VAL A 416 -1.93 -25.18 32.63
N LEU A 417 -0.92 -25.32 31.77
CA LEU A 417 0.27 -26.11 32.09
C LEU A 417 1.05 -25.53 33.28
N ASP A 418 1.11 -24.20 33.41
CA ASP A 418 1.76 -23.54 34.54
C ASP A 418 0.95 -23.74 35.84
N GLU A 419 -0.38 -23.68 35.78
CA GLU A 419 -1.27 -24.03 36.89
C GLU A 419 -1.06 -25.49 37.33
N LEU A 420 -1.05 -26.44 36.39
CA LEU A 420 -0.77 -27.86 36.64
C LEU A 420 0.65 -28.07 37.21
N ALA A 421 1.62 -27.24 36.81
CA ALA A 421 2.98 -27.30 37.31
C ALA A 421 3.11 -26.93 38.80
N THR A 422 2.08 -26.28 39.38
CA THR A 422 2.04 -25.99 40.83
C THR A 422 1.55 -27.17 41.68
N GLU A 423 0.93 -28.18 41.07
CA GLU A 423 0.34 -29.31 41.76
C GLU A 423 1.30 -30.50 41.81
N PRO A 424 1.66 -31.04 43.00
CA PRO A 424 2.62 -32.14 43.12
C PRO A 424 2.28 -33.39 42.28
N ALA A 425 1.00 -33.63 42.02
CA ALA A 425 0.53 -34.77 41.22
C ALA A 425 0.86 -34.63 39.72
N TYR A 426 0.95 -33.41 39.19
CA TYR A 426 1.13 -33.14 37.76
C TYR A 426 2.44 -32.44 37.43
N ALA A 427 3.10 -31.81 38.42
CA ALA A 427 4.27 -30.95 38.18
C ALA A 427 5.39 -31.57 37.34
N PRO A 428 5.83 -32.82 37.59
CA PRO A 428 6.85 -33.46 36.77
C PRO A 428 6.39 -33.69 35.32
N LEU A 429 5.12 -34.03 35.12
CA LEU A 429 4.53 -34.34 33.81
C LEU A 429 4.29 -33.07 33.00
N ALA A 430 3.72 -32.03 33.61
CA ALA A 430 3.47 -30.74 32.99
C ALA A 430 4.77 -30.06 32.52
N THR A 431 5.83 -30.16 33.32
CA THR A 431 7.16 -29.63 32.95
C THR A 431 7.77 -30.41 31.80
N ALA A 432 7.74 -31.75 31.86
CA ALA A 432 8.37 -32.61 30.86
C ALA A 432 7.65 -32.58 29.49
N GLU A 433 6.32 -32.51 29.48
CA GLU A 433 5.51 -32.59 28.25
C GLU A 433 5.02 -31.22 27.75
N ARG A 434 5.46 -30.11 28.35
CA ARG A 434 5.05 -28.75 27.94
C ARG A 434 5.22 -28.51 26.44
N GLY A 435 6.43 -28.74 25.93
CA GLY A 435 6.74 -28.53 24.51
C GLY A 435 5.85 -29.39 23.60
N PHE A 436 5.70 -30.67 23.93
CA PHE A 436 4.83 -31.58 23.21
C PHE A 436 3.36 -31.10 23.17
N MET A 437 2.81 -30.61 24.28
CA MET A 437 1.43 -30.13 24.32
C MET A 437 1.22 -28.85 23.50
N LEU A 438 2.19 -27.93 23.53
CA LEU A 438 2.15 -26.71 22.71
C LEU A 438 2.28 -27.05 21.21
N ASP A 439 3.19 -27.96 20.85
CA ASP A 439 3.35 -28.44 19.47
C ASP A 439 2.11 -29.18 18.98
N LEU A 440 1.48 -29.98 19.85
CA LEU A 440 0.23 -30.67 19.55
C LEU A 440 -0.88 -29.64 19.28
N PHE A 441 -1.04 -28.63 20.14
CA PHE A 441 -2.00 -27.55 19.94
C PHE A 441 -1.78 -26.83 18.61
N GLU A 442 -0.54 -26.43 18.32
CA GLU A 442 -0.20 -25.79 17.05
C GLU A 442 -0.44 -26.70 15.85
N SER A 443 -0.19 -28.01 15.96
CA SER A 443 -0.45 -28.96 14.87
C SER A 443 -1.94 -29.08 14.51
N ILE A 444 -2.84 -28.86 15.49
CA ILE A 444 -4.30 -28.90 15.30
C ILE A 444 -4.83 -27.57 14.78
N PHE A 445 -4.39 -26.44 15.34
CA PHE A 445 -4.98 -25.12 15.06
C PHE A 445 -4.19 -24.28 14.04
N GLN A 446 -2.91 -24.58 13.83
CA GLN A 446 -2.03 -23.91 12.87
C GLN A 446 -2.04 -22.38 13.00
N HIS A 447 -1.99 -21.86 14.23
CA HIS A 447 -2.08 -20.43 14.52
C HIS A 447 -0.87 -19.65 13.97
N SER A 448 0.28 -20.31 13.75
CA SER A 448 1.40 -19.71 13.01
C SER A 448 0.99 -19.17 11.64
N LYS A 449 0.00 -19.78 10.98
CA LYS A 449 -0.54 -19.38 9.67
C LYS A 449 -1.73 -18.42 9.76
N PHE A 450 -2.18 -18.07 10.97
CA PHE A 450 -3.25 -17.10 11.16
C PHE A 450 -2.75 -15.72 10.73
N THR A 451 -3.43 -15.13 9.75
CA THR A 451 -3.10 -13.80 9.20
C THR A 451 -4.03 -12.72 9.76
N GLY A 452 -5.12 -13.09 10.42
CA GLY A 452 -6.14 -12.17 10.95
C GLY A 452 -7.55 -12.69 10.68
N ARG A 453 -8.56 -11.85 10.97
CA ARG A 453 -9.97 -12.21 10.80
C ARG A 453 -10.36 -12.50 9.34
N SER A 454 -9.56 -12.06 8.37
CA SER A 454 -9.71 -12.27 6.91
C SER A 454 -10.11 -13.70 6.54
N GLY A 455 -9.41 -14.68 7.10
CA GLY A 455 -9.64 -16.11 6.87
C GLY A 455 -10.69 -16.75 7.77
N ALA A 456 -11.37 -15.99 8.63
CA ALA A 456 -12.26 -16.53 9.68
C ALA A 456 -13.71 -16.02 9.61
N PHE A 457 -14.04 -15.17 8.63
CA PHE A 457 -15.40 -14.65 8.38
C PHE A 457 -15.72 -14.55 6.87
N PHE A 458 -16.97 -14.24 6.52
CA PHE A 458 -17.52 -14.43 5.16
C PHE A 458 -18.11 -13.16 4.51
N ALA A 459 -17.81 -11.98 5.06
CA ALA A 459 -18.25 -10.68 4.55
C ALA A 459 -17.14 -9.64 4.73
N PHE A 460 -17.35 -8.39 4.31
CA PHE A 460 -16.33 -7.34 4.31
C PHE A 460 -15.10 -7.76 3.50
N GLU A 461 -13.91 -7.84 4.10
CA GLU A 461 -12.71 -8.37 3.45
C GLU A 461 -12.75 -9.89 3.33
N GLY A 462 -13.59 -10.59 4.10
CA GLY A 462 -13.59 -12.03 4.35
C GLY A 462 -13.74 -12.99 3.17
N LEU A 463 -13.69 -14.28 3.47
CA LEU A 463 -13.69 -15.36 2.48
C LEU A 463 -14.89 -15.26 1.53
N GLY A 464 -14.58 -15.19 0.23
CA GLY A 464 -15.59 -15.14 -0.84
C GLY A 464 -16.11 -13.73 -1.16
N SER A 465 -15.77 -12.75 -0.33
CA SER A 465 -16.18 -11.36 -0.55
C SER A 465 -15.31 -10.70 -1.62
N VAL A 466 -15.97 -9.91 -2.47
CA VAL A 466 -15.29 -8.97 -3.38
C VAL A 466 -15.15 -7.65 -2.64
N TYR A 467 -13.92 -7.15 -2.48
CA TYR A 467 -13.69 -5.82 -1.92
C TYR A 467 -13.36 -4.83 -3.05
N TRP A 468 -14.34 -4.00 -3.39
CA TRP A 468 -14.36 -3.27 -4.66
C TRP A 468 -13.23 -2.25 -4.81
N HIS A 469 -12.73 -1.68 -3.71
CA HIS A 469 -11.61 -0.74 -3.79
C HIS A 469 -10.36 -1.42 -4.39
N MET A 470 -10.04 -2.66 -4.00
CA MET A 470 -8.88 -3.36 -4.55
C MET A 470 -9.08 -3.73 -6.03
N VAL A 471 -10.32 -4.05 -6.44
CA VAL A 471 -10.66 -4.28 -7.87
C VAL A 471 -10.48 -3.00 -8.69
N SER A 472 -10.89 -1.84 -8.17
CA SER A 472 -10.68 -0.57 -8.88
C SER A 472 -9.21 -0.12 -8.88
N LYS A 473 -8.40 -0.53 -7.90
CA LYS A 473 -6.94 -0.39 -7.99
C LYS A 473 -6.35 -1.28 -9.09
N LEU A 474 -6.83 -2.52 -9.23
CA LEU A 474 -6.44 -3.40 -10.33
C LEU A 474 -6.82 -2.79 -11.68
N LEU A 475 -8.03 -2.22 -11.81
CA LEU A 475 -8.45 -1.49 -13.02
C LEU A 475 -7.46 -0.39 -13.38
N LEU A 476 -7.07 0.44 -12.41
CA LEU A 476 -6.11 1.52 -12.63
C LEU A 476 -4.72 0.99 -12.99
N ALA A 477 -4.24 -0.08 -12.34
CA ALA A 477 -2.95 -0.70 -12.64
C ALA A 477 -2.92 -1.35 -14.04
N ALA A 478 -4.04 -1.94 -14.48
CA ALA A 478 -4.20 -2.46 -15.83
C ALA A 478 -4.20 -1.33 -16.87
N TYR A 479 -4.87 -0.21 -16.59
CA TYR A 479 -4.78 1.00 -17.41
C TYR A 479 -3.36 1.54 -17.50
N GLU A 480 -2.64 1.67 -16.37
CA GLU A 480 -1.25 2.14 -16.36
C GLU A 480 -0.34 1.20 -17.17
N SER A 481 -0.55 -0.11 -17.07
CA SER A 481 0.18 -1.11 -17.88
C SER A 481 -0.08 -0.95 -19.38
N TYR A 482 -1.34 -0.75 -19.78
CA TYR A 482 -1.72 -0.45 -21.15
C TYR A 482 -1.07 0.85 -21.64
N ALA A 483 -1.23 1.94 -20.89
CA ALA A 483 -0.74 3.27 -21.25
C ALA A 483 0.78 3.25 -21.45
N TRP A 484 1.50 2.55 -20.57
CA TRP A 484 2.93 2.38 -20.67
C TRP A 484 3.36 1.55 -21.88
N ALA A 485 2.61 0.51 -22.24
CA ALA A 485 2.85 -0.28 -23.44
C ALA A 485 2.70 0.58 -24.72
N VAL A 486 1.68 1.46 -24.75
CA VAL A 486 1.49 2.43 -25.85
C VAL A 486 2.67 3.41 -25.92
N GLU A 487 3.06 4.00 -24.80
CA GLU A 487 4.14 5.00 -24.73
C GLU A 487 5.49 4.44 -25.17
N ARG A 488 5.75 3.15 -24.92
CA ARG A 488 6.98 2.46 -25.34
C ARG A 488 6.93 1.90 -26.76
N GLY A 489 5.82 2.06 -27.48
CA GLY A 489 5.65 1.47 -28.81
C GLY A 489 5.78 -0.05 -28.78
N ALA A 490 5.22 -0.70 -27.76
CA ALA A 490 5.21 -2.16 -27.65
C ALA A 490 4.48 -2.82 -28.83
N ASN A 491 4.59 -4.15 -28.95
CA ASN A 491 3.93 -4.89 -30.02
C ASN A 491 2.41 -4.60 -30.03
N PRO A 492 1.81 -4.21 -31.18
CA PRO A 492 0.39 -3.88 -31.25
C PRO A 492 -0.54 -4.98 -30.72
N SER A 493 -0.17 -6.26 -30.86
CA SER A 493 -0.95 -7.38 -30.32
C SER A 493 -0.92 -7.43 -28.78
N VAL A 494 0.18 -7.02 -28.16
CA VAL A 494 0.31 -6.93 -26.69
C VAL A 494 -0.49 -5.73 -26.19
N VAL A 495 -0.39 -4.58 -26.86
CA VAL A 495 -1.19 -3.39 -26.55
C VAL A 495 -2.69 -3.69 -26.61
N ALA A 496 -3.15 -4.34 -27.69
CA ALA A 496 -4.54 -4.74 -27.85
C ALA A 496 -4.99 -5.74 -26.77
N ALA A 497 -4.13 -6.70 -26.40
CA ALA A 497 -4.43 -7.66 -25.34
C ALA A 497 -4.49 -7.03 -23.94
N LEU A 498 -3.66 -6.00 -23.67
CA LEU A 498 -3.73 -5.22 -22.43
C LEU A 498 -5.01 -4.37 -22.37
N ALA A 499 -5.41 -3.76 -23.48
CA ALA A 499 -6.71 -3.07 -23.58
C ALA A 499 -7.87 -4.03 -23.30
N ALA A 500 -7.86 -5.21 -23.91
CA ALA A 500 -8.88 -6.23 -23.67
C ALA A 500 -8.91 -6.72 -22.21
N ALA A 501 -7.75 -6.84 -21.56
CA ALA A 501 -7.67 -7.19 -20.14
C ALA A 501 -8.25 -6.08 -19.23
N TYR A 502 -7.98 -4.81 -19.57
CA TYR A 502 -8.60 -3.66 -18.92
C TYR A 502 -10.14 -3.69 -19.05
N ASP A 503 -10.64 -3.91 -20.27
CA ASP A 503 -12.09 -3.99 -20.53
C ASP A 503 -12.75 -5.17 -19.81
N ASP A 504 -12.11 -6.34 -19.73
CA ASP A 504 -12.61 -7.50 -18.97
C ASP A 504 -12.76 -7.15 -17.48
N ILE A 505 -11.74 -6.54 -16.86
CA ILE A 505 -11.83 -6.07 -15.46
C ILE A 505 -12.96 -5.04 -15.29
N ARG A 506 -13.05 -4.06 -16.20
CA ARG A 506 -14.06 -3.00 -16.19
C ARG A 506 -15.47 -3.57 -16.28
N SER A 507 -15.68 -4.59 -17.11
CA SER A 507 -16.98 -5.24 -17.30
C SER A 507 -17.52 -5.89 -16.02
N GLY A 508 -16.63 -6.26 -15.08
CA GLY A 508 -16.99 -6.78 -13.76
C GLY A 508 -17.50 -5.74 -12.76
N LEU A 509 -17.36 -4.44 -13.06
CA LEU A 509 -17.78 -3.37 -12.16
C LEU A 509 -19.30 -3.18 -12.15
N GLY A 510 -19.79 -2.60 -11.05
CA GLY A 510 -21.21 -2.44 -10.77
C GLY A 510 -22.03 -1.88 -11.93
N PHE A 511 -21.58 -0.77 -12.55
CA PHE A 511 -22.34 -0.06 -13.58
C PHE A 511 -22.57 -0.85 -14.89
N ASN A 512 -21.87 -1.98 -15.07
CA ASN A 512 -22.05 -2.90 -16.20
C ASN A 512 -22.98 -4.08 -15.86
N LYS A 513 -23.57 -4.10 -14.67
CA LYS A 513 -24.42 -5.20 -14.18
C LYS A 513 -25.88 -4.80 -14.11
N THR A 514 -26.75 -5.82 -14.18
CA THR A 514 -28.16 -5.65 -13.82
C THR A 514 -28.31 -5.39 -12.32
N PRO A 515 -29.38 -4.69 -11.87
CA PRO A 515 -29.65 -4.50 -10.45
C PRO A 515 -29.71 -5.82 -9.66
N ASP A 516 -30.25 -6.89 -10.25
CA ASP A 516 -30.34 -8.22 -9.61
C ASP A 516 -28.96 -8.86 -9.40
N GLN A 517 -28.06 -8.76 -10.39
CA GLN A 517 -26.70 -9.28 -10.27
C GLN A 517 -25.85 -8.49 -9.27
N TYR A 518 -26.03 -7.17 -9.23
CA TYR A 518 -25.29 -6.29 -8.32
C TYR A 518 -25.86 -6.33 -6.90
N GLY A 519 -27.18 -6.51 -6.76
CA GLY A 519 -27.92 -6.47 -5.50
C GLY A 519 -28.24 -5.05 -5.00
N ALA A 520 -28.09 -4.04 -5.86
CA ALA A 520 -28.37 -2.62 -5.58
C ALA A 520 -28.49 -1.82 -6.88
N PHE A 521 -28.60 -0.49 -6.80
CA PHE A 521 -28.47 0.39 -7.98
C PHE A 521 -27.04 0.29 -8.54
N PRO A 522 -26.84 -0.17 -9.79
CA PRO A 522 -25.53 -0.39 -10.40
C PRO A 522 -24.63 0.86 -10.48
N THR A 523 -25.24 2.04 -10.48
CA THR A 523 -24.55 3.34 -10.53
C THR A 523 -23.95 3.77 -9.19
N ASP A 524 -24.38 3.14 -8.09
CA ASP A 524 -23.98 3.54 -6.76
C ASP A 524 -22.73 2.75 -6.31
N PRO A 525 -21.73 3.42 -5.72
CA PRO A 525 -20.56 2.73 -5.19
C PRO A 525 -20.87 2.02 -3.87
N TYR A 526 -20.31 0.83 -3.70
CA TYR A 526 -20.37 0.03 -2.47
C TYR A 526 -18.98 -0.50 -2.13
N SER A 527 -18.70 -0.73 -0.84
CA SER A 527 -17.39 -1.21 -0.40
C SER A 527 -17.13 -2.65 -0.79
N HIS A 528 -18.10 -3.54 -0.62
CA HIS A 528 -17.90 -4.97 -0.85
C HIS A 528 -19.18 -5.71 -1.29
N THR A 529 -19.02 -6.91 -1.84
CA THR A 529 -20.10 -7.85 -2.17
C THR A 529 -19.75 -9.23 -1.58
N PRO A 530 -20.40 -9.67 -0.48
CA PRO A 530 -20.06 -10.93 0.19
C PRO A 530 -20.43 -12.16 -0.64
N TRP A 531 -20.03 -13.34 -0.16
CA TRP A 531 -20.44 -14.59 -0.79
C TRP A 531 -21.94 -14.83 -0.57
N GLY A 532 -22.73 -14.95 -1.65
CA GLY A 532 -24.18 -15.16 -1.57
C GLY A 532 -25.02 -13.93 -1.21
N GLY A 533 -24.43 -12.73 -1.16
CA GLY A 533 -25.16 -11.47 -0.94
C GLY A 533 -24.91 -10.42 -2.02
N GLY A 534 -25.65 -9.31 -1.95
CA GLY A 534 -25.52 -8.15 -2.85
C GLY A 534 -24.51 -7.10 -2.37
N ALA A 535 -24.32 -6.06 -3.17
CA ALA A 535 -23.47 -4.92 -2.84
C ALA A 535 -23.81 -4.32 -1.46
N SER A 536 -22.78 -4.06 -0.65
CA SER A 536 -22.88 -3.74 0.78
C SER A 536 -21.99 -2.54 1.16
N GLN A 537 -22.47 -1.72 2.10
CA GLN A 537 -21.88 -0.44 2.53
C GLN A 537 -21.85 0.63 1.41
N PRO A 538 -22.97 1.34 1.15
CA PRO A 538 -23.06 2.33 0.08
C PRO A 538 -22.23 3.59 0.35
N GLY A 539 -21.80 4.25 -0.72
CA GLY A 539 -21.36 5.65 -0.70
C GLY A 539 -19.83 5.81 -0.63
N MET A 540 -19.33 6.23 0.53
CA MET A 540 -17.98 6.83 0.69
C MET A 540 -16.84 5.79 0.75
N THR A 541 -16.73 4.93 -0.27
CA THR A 541 -15.60 4.00 -0.43
C THR A 541 -14.47 4.62 -1.24
N GLY A 542 -13.22 4.28 -0.91
CA GLY A 542 -12.03 4.67 -1.66
C GLY A 542 -12.01 4.18 -3.12
N LYS A 543 -12.89 3.24 -3.49
CA LYS A 543 -13.12 2.79 -4.87
C LYS A 543 -13.30 3.97 -5.84
N VAL A 544 -14.07 4.99 -5.44
CA VAL A 544 -14.48 6.08 -6.34
C VAL A 544 -13.31 6.89 -6.87
N LYS A 545 -12.24 7.08 -6.08
CA LYS A 545 -11.08 7.83 -6.57
C LYS A 545 -10.35 7.09 -7.69
N GLU A 546 -10.30 5.76 -7.62
CA GLU A 546 -9.60 4.95 -8.62
C GLU A 546 -10.39 4.93 -9.93
N GLU A 547 -11.74 4.84 -9.85
CA GLU A 547 -12.62 4.94 -11.04
C GLU A 547 -12.59 6.31 -11.70
N ILE A 548 -12.48 7.41 -10.92
CA ILE A 548 -12.29 8.76 -11.49
C ILE A 548 -10.99 8.83 -12.29
N LEU A 549 -9.88 8.32 -11.74
CA LEU A 549 -8.58 8.31 -12.42
C LEU A 549 -8.60 7.42 -13.66
N ALA A 550 -9.20 6.22 -13.55
CA ALA A 550 -9.38 5.32 -14.69
C ALA A 550 -10.22 5.97 -15.79
N ARG A 551 -11.32 6.66 -15.43
CA ARG A 551 -12.18 7.38 -16.39
C ARG A 551 -11.45 8.51 -17.11
N TRP A 552 -10.58 9.25 -16.42
CA TRP A 552 -9.71 10.22 -17.10
C TRP A 552 -8.77 9.54 -18.10
N GLY A 553 -8.27 8.35 -17.76
CA GLY A 553 -7.50 7.50 -18.66
C GLY A 553 -8.28 7.04 -19.89
N GLU A 554 -9.51 6.54 -19.72
CA GLU A 554 -10.42 6.16 -20.81
C GLU A 554 -10.68 7.34 -21.76
N LEU A 555 -10.96 8.51 -21.20
CA LEU A 555 -11.15 9.76 -21.95
C LEU A 555 -9.84 10.25 -22.60
N GLY A 556 -8.70 9.62 -22.33
CA GLY A 556 -7.41 10.00 -22.88
C GLY A 556 -6.86 11.31 -22.33
N LEU A 557 -7.34 11.77 -21.18
CA LEU A 557 -6.86 12.99 -20.53
C LEU A 557 -5.54 12.69 -19.82
N LYS A 558 -4.45 13.29 -20.32
CA LYS A 558 -3.13 13.16 -19.71
C LYS A 558 -2.52 14.54 -19.50
N LEU A 559 -1.95 14.76 -18.32
CA LEU A 559 -1.02 15.86 -18.09
C LEU A 559 0.38 15.31 -18.22
N GLU A 560 1.21 15.96 -19.02
CA GLU A 560 2.59 15.54 -19.21
C GLU A 560 3.45 16.76 -19.53
N GLY A 561 4.49 16.99 -18.74
CA GLY A 561 5.34 18.17 -18.88
C GLY A 561 4.55 19.48 -18.84
N GLY A 562 3.53 19.59 -18.00
CA GLY A 562 2.68 20.78 -17.88
C GLY A 562 1.79 21.06 -19.10
N MET A 563 1.56 20.07 -19.96
CA MET A 563 0.69 20.18 -21.13
C MET A 563 -0.45 19.17 -21.05
N LEU A 564 -1.68 19.63 -21.34
CA LEU A 564 -2.85 18.77 -21.42
C LEU A 564 -2.89 18.08 -22.79
N LYS A 565 -2.95 16.75 -22.77
CA LYS A 565 -3.04 15.88 -23.93
C LYS A 565 -4.38 15.14 -23.96
N PHE A 566 -4.86 14.87 -25.18
CA PHE A 566 -6.10 14.15 -25.46
C PHE A 566 -5.82 12.96 -26.39
N SER A 567 -5.77 11.74 -25.83
CA SER A 567 -5.49 10.50 -26.57
C SER A 567 -6.44 9.37 -26.15
N PRO A 568 -7.73 9.42 -26.54
CA PRO A 568 -8.79 8.53 -26.06
C PRO A 568 -8.76 7.15 -26.73
N THR A 569 -7.67 6.42 -26.51
CA THR A 569 -7.37 5.13 -27.17
C THR A 569 -8.06 3.92 -26.54
N LEU A 570 -8.74 4.12 -25.40
CA LEU A 570 -9.63 3.15 -24.75
C LEU A 570 -11.11 3.58 -24.78
N LEU A 571 -11.43 4.69 -25.45
CA LEU A 571 -12.78 5.23 -25.46
C LEU A 571 -13.62 4.48 -26.49
N HIS A 572 -14.70 3.84 -26.03
CA HIS A 572 -15.54 3.02 -26.90
C HIS A 572 -16.40 3.86 -27.85
N ALA A 573 -16.64 3.34 -29.04
CA ALA A 573 -17.39 4.02 -30.10
C ALA A 573 -18.84 4.35 -29.69
N ASP A 574 -19.45 3.50 -28.88
CA ASP A 574 -20.83 3.58 -28.37
C ASP A 574 -21.00 4.60 -27.23
N GLU A 575 -19.91 5.15 -26.69
CA GLU A 575 -19.96 6.27 -25.74
C GLU A 575 -20.30 7.61 -26.41
N PHE A 576 -20.21 7.69 -27.74
CA PHE A 576 -20.63 8.87 -28.50
C PHE A 576 -22.15 8.87 -28.71
N LEU A 577 -22.77 10.05 -28.57
CA LEU A 577 -24.21 10.21 -28.70
C LEU A 577 -24.70 9.79 -30.09
N ALA A 578 -25.67 8.87 -30.16
CA ALA A 578 -26.31 8.48 -31.41
C ALA A 578 -27.22 9.58 -32.01
N ARG A 579 -27.66 10.53 -31.18
CA ARG A 579 -28.52 11.66 -31.57
C ARG A 579 -28.09 12.93 -30.85
N ALA A 580 -28.47 14.09 -31.40
CA ALA A 580 -28.19 15.35 -30.72
C ALA A 580 -28.86 15.40 -29.34
N ASP A 581 -28.18 16.04 -28.38
CA ASP A 581 -28.65 16.21 -27.00
C ASP A 581 -28.11 17.51 -26.39
N VAL A 582 -28.45 17.80 -25.13
CA VAL A 582 -28.01 18.99 -24.40
C VAL A 582 -27.18 18.58 -23.19
N PHE A 583 -25.94 19.05 -23.13
CA PHE A 583 -25.08 18.90 -21.97
C PHE A 583 -25.32 20.03 -20.97
N ALA A 584 -25.91 19.71 -19.83
CA ALA A 584 -26.08 20.64 -18.71
C ALA A 584 -24.85 20.58 -17.80
N TYR A 585 -24.30 21.74 -17.45
CA TYR A 585 -23.13 21.84 -16.57
C TYR A 585 -23.16 23.14 -15.75
N TYR A 586 -22.24 23.27 -14.80
CA TYR A 586 -22.05 24.50 -14.03
C TYR A 586 -20.75 25.17 -14.43
N ASP A 587 -20.78 26.47 -14.71
CA ASP A 587 -19.57 27.25 -15.00
C ASP A 587 -18.80 27.62 -13.72
N LEU A 588 -17.62 28.25 -13.88
CA LEU A 588 -16.75 28.65 -12.77
C LEU A 588 -17.41 29.58 -11.74
N SER A 589 -18.52 30.26 -12.10
CA SER A 589 -19.31 31.08 -11.18
C SER A 589 -20.38 30.30 -10.42
N GLY A 590 -20.53 29.00 -10.71
CA GLY A 590 -21.59 28.15 -10.18
C GLY A 590 -22.94 28.36 -10.89
N ALA A 591 -22.95 29.03 -12.04
CA ALA A 591 -24.17 29.26 -12.80
C ALA A 591 -24.48 28.06 -13.73
N PRO A 592 -25.74 27.63 -13.83
CA PRO A 592 -26.13 26.57 -14.75
C PRO A 592 -25.99 27.05 -16.20
N ARG A 593 -25.41 26.19 -17.04
CA ARG A 593 -25.20 26.39 -18.47
C ARG A 593 -25.64 25.16 -19.24
N SER A 594 -25.88 25.35 -20.53
CA SER A 594 -26.25 24.29 -21.46
C SER A 594 -25.44 24.40 -22.74
N LEU A 595 -25.00 23.25 -23.27
CA LEU A 595 -24.29 23.16 -24.53
C LEU A 595 -25.01 22.15 -25.43
N SER A 596 -25.39 22.57 -26.64
CA SER A 596 -25.94 21.65 -27.63
C SER A 596 -24.84 20.74 -28.17
N LEU A 597 -25.09 19.43 -28.13
CA LEU A 597 -24.20 18.39 -28.63
C LEU A 597 -24.80 17.77 -29.89
N PRO A 598 -24.07 17.73 -31.02
CA PRO A 598 -24.52 16.99 -32.19
C PRO A 598 -24.42 15.47 -31.97
N ALA A 599 -25.07 14.69 -32.84
CA ALA A 599 -24.80 13.25 -32.93
C ALA A 599 -23.30 13.01 -33.27
N GLY A 600 -22.73 11.92 -32.77
CA GLY A 600 -21.31 11.61 -32.92
C GLY A 600 -20.39 12.44 -32.02
N SER A 601 -20.93 13.01 -30.93
CA SER A 601 -20.16 13.76 -29.93
C SER A 601 -20.43 13.26 -28.51
N LEU A 602 -19.54 13.61 -27.58
CA LEU A 602 -19.74 13.46 -26.14
C LEU A 602 -19.12 14.66 -25.42
N ALA A 603 -19.52 14.90 -24.17
CA ALA A 603 -18.95 15.97 -23.37
C ALA A 603 -18.70 15.57 -21.93
N PHE A 604 -17.70 16.23 -21.34
CA PHE A 604 -17.36 16.14 -19.93
C PHE A 604 -16.72 17.45 -19.50
N THR A 605 -16.24 17.53 -18.26
CA THR A 605 -15.50 18.70 -17.77
C THR A 605 -14.16 18.28 -17.18
N PHE A 606 -13.16 19.16 -17.31
CA PHE A 606 -11.89 19.06 -16.61
C PHE A 606 -11.52 20.44 -16.08
N CYS A 607 -11.18 20.53 -14.79
CA CYS A 607 -11.10 21.82 -14.08
C CYS A 607 -12.32 22.72 -14.32
N GLN A 608 -13.50 22.11 -14.45
CA GLN A 608 -14.78 22.77 -14.77
C GLN A 608 -14.85 23.49 -16.13
N THR A 609 -13.83 23.31 -16.99
CA THR A 609 -13.91 23.71 -18.40
C THR A 609 -14.63 22.61 -19.19
N PRO A 610 -15.71 22.92 -19.94
CA PRO A 610 -16.41 21.94 -20.75
C PRO A 610 -15.55 21.51 -21.95
N ILE A 611 -15.43 20.20 -22.13
CA ILE A 611 -14.68 19.56 -23.21
C ILE A 611 -15.66 18.73 -24.04
N VAL A 612 -15.71 18.99 -25.34
CA VAL A 612 -16.53 18.23 -26.30
C VAL A 612 -15.61 17.40 -27.18
N TYR A 613 -15.81 16.09 -27.21
CA TYR A 613 -15.21 15.25 -28.24
C TYR A 613 -16.17 15.11 -29.40
N ARG A 614 -15.65 15.24 -30.61
CA ARG A 614 -16.38 14.96 -31.86
C ARG A 614 -15.52 14.08 -32.76
N ARG A 615 -16.15 13.25 -33.58
CA ARG A 615 -15.44 12.49 -34.62
C ARG A 615 -15.08 13.40 -35.79
N GLY A 616 -13.93 13.13 -36.41
CA GLY A 616 -13.53 13.77 -37.66
C GLY A 616 -12.28 13.12 -38.26
N ASP A 617 -11.81 13.66 -39.38
CA ASP A 617 -10.72 13.02 -40.14
C ASP A 617 -9.32 13.31 -39.57
N LYS A 618 -9.17 14.41 -38.82
CA LYS A 618 -7.86 14.89 -38.35
C LYS A 618 -7.93 15.29 -36.89
N ALA A 619 -6.90 14.90 -36.15
CA ALA A 619 -6.65 15.32 -34.78
C ALA A 619 -6.51 16.85 -34.71
N GLN A 620 -7.40 17.48 -33.95
CA GLN A 620 -7.40 18.93 -33.78
C GLN A 620 -8.04 19.29 -32.44
N ILE A 621 -7.49 20.31 -31.78
CA ILE A 621 -8.09 20.93 -30.61
C ILE A 621 -8.48 22.36 -30.95
N GLU A 622 -9.72 22.73 -30.67
CA GLU A 622 -10.23 24.09 -30.76
C GLU A 622 -10.52 24.59 -29.34
N THR A 623 -9.84 25.65 -28.93
CA THR A 623 -10.12 26.35 -27.67
C THR A 623 -10.94 27.58 -27.95
N VAL A 624 -12.01 27.80 -27.19
CA VAL A 624 -12.88 28.97 -27.28
C VAL A 624 -12.74 29.77 -26.01
N ASP A 625 -12.59 31.09 -26.13
CA ASP A 625 -12.50 32.00 -24.98
C ASP A 625 -13.88 32.51 -24.52
N ALA A 626 -13.90 33.37 -23.50
CA ALA A 626 -15.13 33.96 -22.97
C ALA A 626 -15.83 34.93 -23.96
N HIS A 627 -15.14 35.41 -24.99
CA HIS A 627 -15.67 36.28 -26.03
C HIS A 627 -16.17 35.51 -27.27
N GLY A 628 -16.03 34.19 -27.26
CA GLY A 628 -16.39 33.31 -28.38
C GLY A 628 -15.33 33.25 -29.48
N GLN A 629 -14.14 33.81 -29.26
CA GLN A 629 -13.04 33.69 -30.20
C GLN A 629 -12.44 32.28 -30.10
N SER A 630 -12.23 31.64 -31.25
CA SER A 630 -11.64 30.30 -31.31
C SER A 630 -10.19 30.33 -31.79
N ARG A 631 -9.39 29.41 -31.25
CA ARG A 631 -8.02 29.11 -31.68
C ARG A 631 -7.92 27.62 -31.93
N CYS A 632 -7.42 27.25 -33.10
CA CYS A 632 -7.18 25.86 -33.47
C CYS A 632 -5.71 25.49 -33.27
N VAL A 633 -5.50 24.29 -32.73
CA VAL A 633 -4.20 23.64 -32.54
C VAL A 633 -4.27 22.28 -33.24
N ALA A 634 -3.33 22.00 -34.14
CA ALA A 634 -3.24 20.70 -34.79
C ALA A 634 -2.72 19.64 -33.81
N GLY A 635 -3.23 18.41 -33.91
CA GLY A 635 -2.81 17.30 -33.05
C GLY A 635 -3.60 17.19 -31.74
N HIS A 636 -2.93 16.65 -30.71
CA HIS A 636 -3.56 16.13 -29.49
C HIS A 636 -3.07 16.82 -28.21
N THR A 637 -2.33 17.94 -28.31
CA THR A 637 -1.67 18.56 -27.15
C THR A 637 -1.88 20.06 -27.14
N LEU A 638 -2.29 20.59 -25.99
CA LEU A 638 -2.33 22.03 -25.75
C LEU A 638 -0.96 22.56 -25.33
N ASP A 639 -0.69 23.83 -25.65
CA ASP A 639 0.51 24.50 -25.14
C ASP A 639 0.44 24.69 -23.61
N ARG A 640 1.61 24.87 -22.97
CA ARG A 640 1.72 25.01 -21.51
C ARG A 640 0.91 26.19 -20.98
N LYS A 641 0.88 27.32 -21.70
CA LYS A 641 0.17 28.52 -21.27
C LYS A 641 -1.32 28.25 -21.20
N THR A 642 -1.92 27.72 -22.27
CA THR A 642 -3.34 27.39 -22.30
C THR A 642 -3.69 26.29 -21.30
N THR A 643 -2.82 25.30 -21.11
CA THR A 643 -3.00 24.27 -20.08
C THR A 643 -3.06 24.89 -18.68
N GLN A 644 -2.13 25.79 -18.35
CA GLN A 644 -2.09 26.46 -17.06
C GLN A 644 -3.35 27.28 -16.78
N GLN A 645 -3.87 28.00 -17.78
CA GLN A 645 -5.14 28.76 -17.65
C GLN A 645 -6.32 27.85 -17.26
N ILE A 646 -6.39 26.65 -17.83
CA ILE A 646 -7.40 25.64 -17.49
C ILE A 646 -7.19 25.13 -16.05
N LEU A 647 -5.95 24.81 -15.67
CA LEU A 647 -5.61 24.30 -14.34
C LEU A 647 -5.87 25.31 -13.22
N GLU A 648 -5.55 26.59 -13.47
CA GLU A 648 -5.79 27.71 -12.56
C GLU A 648 -7.25 28.15 -12.50
N ARG A 649 -8.08 27.65 -13.42
CA ARG A 649 -9.51 27.97 -13.51
C ARG A 649 -9.73 29.48 -13.65
N ASP A 650 -8.93 30.13 -14.50
CA ASP A 650 -8.94 31.59 -14.66
C ASP A 650 -10.09 32.11 -15.57
N GLY A 651 -10.77 31.20 -16.27
CA GLY A 651 -11.88 31.51 -17.18
C GLY A 651 -11.45 31.99 -18.57
N SER A 652 -10.14 32.02 -18.88
CA SER A 652 -9.62 32.39 -20.20
C SER A 652 -10.05 31.41 -21.29
N VAL A 653 -10.22 30.13 -20.94
CA VAL A 653 -10.76 29.09 -21.83
C VAL A 653 -12.18 28.74 -21.37
N SER A 654 -13.18 29.09 -22.18
CA SER A 654 -14.59 28.84 -21.88
C SER A 654 -15.06 27.45 -22.34
N ARG A 655 -14.41 26.89 -23.37
CA ARG A 655 -14.73 25.56 -23.92
C ARG A 655 -13.56 25.01 -24.73
N ILE A 656 -13.44 23.69 -24.76
CA ILE A 656 -12.53 22.95 -25.63
C ILE A 656 -13.34 22.01 -26.52
N VAL A 657 -13.04 21.97 -27.82
CA VAL A 657 -13.57 20.98 -28.75
C VAL A 657 -12.40 20.17 -29.29
N VAL A 658 -12.41 18.86 -29.07
CA VAL A 658 -11.38 17.94 -29.54
C VAL A 658 -11.97 17.09 -30.66
N THR A 659 -11.31 17.12 -31.80
CA THR A 659 -11.63 16.24 -32.93
C THR A 659 -10.81 14.97 -32.78
N VAL A 660 -11.49 13.87 -32.50
CA VAL A 660 -10.93 12.53 -32.36
C VAL A 660 -10.95 11.88 -33.75
N PRO A 661 -9.79 11.48 -34.31
CA PRO A 661 -9.73 10.71 -35.54
C PRO A 661 -10.60 9.45 -35.42
N GLY A 662 -11.34 9.09 -36.47
CA GLY A 662 -11.94 7.76 -36.51
C GLY A 662 -10.84 6.72 -36.68
N ASP A 663 -10.71 5.77 -35.76
CA ASP A 663 -9.90 4.57 -36.00
C ASP A 663 -10.63 3.69 -37.02
N GLU A 664 -9.93 3.26 -38.07
CA GLU A 664 -10.43 2.29 -39.07
C GLU A 664 -10.56 0.86 -38.49
N ASN A 665 -10.27 0.63 -37.20
CA ASN A 665 -10.19 -0.70 -36.58
C ASN A 665 -10.86 -0.82 -35.19
N THR A 666 -12.07 -0.28 -35.04
CA THR A 666 -13.02 -0.69 -33.99
C THR A 666 -14.37 -1.03 -34.60
#